data_AF-A0A9W3B3F8-F1
#
_entry.id   AF-A0A9W3B3F8-F1
#
_cell.length_a   1.000
_cell.length_b   1.000
_cell.length_c   1.000
_cell.angle_alpha   90.00
_cell.angle_beta   90.00
_cell.angle_gamma   90.00
#
_symmetry.space_group_name_H-M   'P 1'
#
loop_
_entity.id
_entity.type
_entity.pdbx_description
1 polymer ?
#
loop_
_entity_poly.entity_id
_entity_poly.type
_entity_poly.pdbx_seq_one_letter_code
_entity_poly.pdbx_strand_id
1 'polypeptide(L)'
;MGTRENTEEIVMTAVKRNGQAMMRMERKKKKDINLNQVHHIAGGPYKGILVNKQADTLDTVDPPEGRVEFMAYLIHADRDNAADRWTLRFWFRGQADGVSKKKIFTDYFSELINPKNLPRKYVGFVKRALVLLQSYQTVKRLELEVEEVTDVEEDLPPIKSFVSVFTPDSYTYRFVPEVSVDNKTFLTFKIKAKCDAQIALCAIYGSVERKAYEICLGAEDNSKSFIRDGSLGPVKSEAKTINLLSESDFHYFWLSWANNKVEVGKGAKYGHARFLCWDVPANRQFKVNSMAVATSRATKGHWEFAEIIDEKDFHRESKRNKIKLSLLWLAKKQKMLQILEDAYPNNMSTDKLFKTAKVKKNDSITAVVMLKDLEKKGLIKEVEKGIWLRMQTNEETVKHEVLLVQDLPTLSSKEQPTIGIITGLYQEKLAVDAMIENKRTYVKYKTEASSHNAMGESQVYTIGKIGHHHVVSTKLAKMGEAEGDIIAAENTVTRLLGTFNKIQHVLLVGVGGAVPHYSDYTQHVRLGDVVVSTPADDSGAIYIYCSKVDKMPNSGGFNFSTRIFSPREKTLINAANKIKKESESTISPQKTWEKFIEEGKDILRGQESHFHRPMIKRDKLFLTKSDGSVVQVDHPRPLSYTVKNYKEGQTNIRYGVVGCGQSVAKTEPQRREFAQLNGIKAFHQEHDFVLESVEGNRCDSYLVILGMCDYEDGSKKEWTCYAALAAAAYMKSLLLTL
;
A
#
# COMPACT_ATOMS: atom_id res chain seq x y z
N MET A 1 21.19 2.24 61.28
CA MET A 1 21.87 3.03 60.22
C MET A 1 22.06 2.14 59.00
N GLY A 2 21.13 2.19 58.03
CA GLY A 2 21.22 1.46 56.76
C GLY A 2 21.59 2.41 55.62
N THR A 3 22.90 2.61 55.46
CA THR A 3 23.64 3.07 54.27
C THR A 3 22.97 4.09 53.33
N ARG A 4 23.27 5.38 53.55
CA ARG A 4 23.16 6.51 52.60
C ARG A 4 24.05 6.38 51.35
N GLU A 5 24.63 5.20 51.06
CA GLU A 5 25.70 5.01 50.07
C GLU A 5 25.25 4.63 48.65
N ASN A 6 23.96 4.35 48.44
CA ASN A 6 23.44 3.93 47.12
C ASN A 6 22.63 5.01 46.39
N THR A 7 22.64 6.26 46.85
CA THR A 7 21.98 7.38 46.15
C THR A 7 22.78 7.81 44.92
N GLU A 8 22.15 7.81 43.75
CA GLU A 8 22.72 8.34 42.51
C GLU A 8 22.36 9.81 42.33
N GLU A 9 23.28 10.59 41.78
CA GLU A 9 23.08 11.99 41.41
C GLU A 9 23.29 12.14 39.90
N ILE A 10 22.64 13.14 39.29
CA ILE A 10 22.84 13.45 37.87
C ILE A 10 24.02 14.40 37.78
N VAL A 11 25.03 14.04 37.00
CA VAL A 11 26.21 14.85 36.75
C VAL A 11 26.15 15.35 35.32
N MET A 12 26.25 16.67 35.14
CA MET A 12 26.43 17.31 33.84
C MET A 12 27.90 17.68 33.67
N THR A 13 28.50 17.26 32.55
CA THR A 13 29.88 17.64 32.18
C THR A 13 29.87 18.16 30.75
N ALA A 14 30.39 19.37 30.55
CA ALA A 14 30.59 19.96 29.22
C ALA A 14 31.99 19.60 28.70
N VAL A 15 32.09 19.29 27.40
CA VAL A 15 33.33 18.96 26.70
C VAL A 15 33.29 19.56 25.29
N LYS A 16 34.46 19.84 24.70
CA LYS A 16 34.57 20.12 23.27
C LYS A 16 35.02 18.86 22.55
N ARG A 17 34.18 18.29 21.69
CA ARG A 17 34.51 17.11 20.89
C ARG A 17 34.67 17.54 19.44
N ASN A 18 35.84 17.33 18.85
CA ASN A 18 36.13 17.72 17.45
C ASN A 18 35.81 19.20 17.14
N GLY A 19 36.04 20.10 18.09
CA GLY A 19 35.71 21.53 17.95
C GLY A 19 34.24 21.89 18.23
N GLN A 20 33.35 20.90 18.36
CA GLN A 20 31.92 21.09 18.61
C GLN A 20 31.57 21.05 20.10
N ALA A 21 30.52 21.77 20.49
CA ALA A 21 30.06 21.83 21.87
C ALA A 21 29.25 20.58 22.21
N MET A 22 29.65 19.83 23.23
CA MET A 22 28.92 18.66 23.70
C MET A 22 28.71 18.68 25.21
N MET A 23 27.51 18.28 25.64
CA MET A 23 27.17 18.11 27.05
C MET A 23 26.75 16.67 27.32
N ARG A 24 27.43 16.03 28.28
CA ARG A 24 27.06 14.72 28.81
C ARG A 24 26.31 14.90 30.12
N MET A 25 25.12 14.35 30.20
CA MET A 25 24.27 14.29 31.40
C MET A 25 24.11 12.83 31.78
N GLU A 26 24.66 12.43 32.92
CA GLU A 26 24.70 11.02 33.30
C GLU A 26 24.41 10.83 34.77
N ARG A 27 23.80 9.71 35.11
CA ARG A 27 23.58 9.34 36.49
C ARG A 27 24.79 8.59 37.03
N LYS A 28 25.38 9.07 38.12
CA LYS A 28 26.53 8.47 38.80
C LYS A 28 26.19 8.17 40.26
N LYS A 29 26.69 7.06 40.80
CA LYS A 29 26.59 6.79 42.23
C LYS A 29 27.44 7.80 42.97
N LYS A 30 26.98 8.28 44.13
CA LYS A 30 27.67 9.32 44.89
C LYS A 30 29.16 9.02 45.18
N LYS A 31 29.50 7.75 45.38
CA LYS A 31 30.89 7.28 45.58
C LYS A 31 31.79 7.39 44.34
N ASP A 32 31.20 7.38 43.14
CA ASP A 32 31.90 7.44 41.86
C ASP A 32 32.03 8.90 41.35
N ILE A 33 31.61 9.88 42.15
CA ILE A 33 31.64 11.30 41.81
C ILE A 33 32.88 11.94 42.41
N ASN A 34 33.74 12.47 41.55
CA ASN A 34 34.90 13.24 41.98
C ASN A 34 34.48 14.67 42.37
N LEU A 35 34.35 14.93 43.67
CA LEU A 35 33.90 16.22 44.20
C LEU A 35 34.81 17.40 43.83
N ASN A 36 36.10 17.17 43.53
CA ASN A 36 37.03 18.22 43.12
C ASN A 36 36.73 18.78 41.72
N GLN A 37 36.01 18.00 40.91
CA GLN A 37 35.55 18.37 39.57
C GLN A 37 34.18 19.06 39.61
N VAL A 38 33.44 18.98 40.72
CA VAL A 38 32.13 19.64 40.83
C VAL A 38 32.34 21.15 40.95
N HIS A 39 31.80 21.90 40.00
CA HIS A 39 31.81 23.35 40.00
C HIS A 39 30.59 23.94 40.72
N HIS A 40 29.42 23.30 40.59
CA HIS A 40 28.17 23.79 41.15
C HIS A 40 27.22 22.66 41.54
N ILE A 41 26.51 22.83 42.67
CA ILE A 41 25.45 21.94 43.13
C ILE A 41 24.12 22.69 43.02
N ALA A 42 23.21 22.17 42.19
CA ALA A 42 21.98 22.89 41.88
C ALA A 42 20.95 22.80 43.03
N GLY A 43 20.25 23.91 43.29
CA GLY A 43 19.19 24.03 44.30
C GLY A 43 17.77 24.03 43.73
N GLY A 44 16.76 24.04 44.61
CA GLY A 44 15.34 24.15 44.23
C GLY A 44 14.85 23.01 43.35
N PRO A 45 14.15 23.27 42.22
CA PRO A 45 13.62 22.22 41.34
C PRO A 45 14.71 21.42 40.61
N TYR A 46 15.98 21.85 40.70
CA TYR A 46 17.13 21.16 40.10
C TYR A 46 17.95 20.37 41.15
N LYS A 47 17.44 20.23 42.38
CA LYS A 47 18.11 19.52 43.47
C LYS A 47 18.48 18.10 43.05
N GLY A 48 19.75 17.72 43.25
CA GLY A 48 20.29 16.42 42.83
C GLY A 48 20.99 16.41 41.48
N ILE A 49 21.17 17.59 40.86
CA ILE A 49 22.04 17.79 39.70
C ILE A 49 23.35 18.46 40.14
N LEU A 50 24.46 17.86 39.77
CA LEU A 50 25.82 18.35 39.93
C LEU A 50 26.35 18.80 38.57
N VAL A 51 26.99 19.96 38.52
CA VAL A 51 27.64 20.48 37.32
C VAL A 51 29.14 20.43 37.53
N ASN A 52 29.83 19.65 36.70
CA ASN A 52 31.28 19.58 36.71
C ASN A 52 31.90 20.82 36.02
N LYS A 53 33.15 21.10 36.36
CA LYS A 53 34.04 21.94 35.55
C LYS A 53 34.10 21.36 34.13
N GLN A 54 34.27 22.23 33.14
CA GLN A 54 34.46 21.79 31.76
C GLN A 54 35.65 20.83 31.69
N ALA A 55 35.44 19.70 31.01
CA ALA A 55 36.47 18.68 30.82
C ALA A 55 37.08 18.81 29.41
N ASP A 56 38.34 18.39 29.26
CA ASP A 56 39.01 18.33 27.96
C ASP A 56 38.63 17.08 27.17
N THR A 57 38.43 15.97 27.88
CA THR A 57 38.01 14.68 27.32
C THR A 57 37.03 13.98 28.26
N LEU A 58 36.25 13.05 27.72
CA LEU A 58 35.34 12.20 28.49
C LEU A 58 35.64 10.74 28.16
N ASP A 59 35.44 9.86 29.15
CA ASP A 59 35.62 8.42 28.96
C ASP A 59 34.76 7.90 27.81
N THR A 60 35.33 6.98 27.04
CA THR A 60 34.61 6.20 26.03
C THR A 60 33.55 5.32 26.68
N VAL A 61 32.39 5.26 26.04
CA VAL A 61 31.21 4.56 26.53
C VAL A 61 30.62 3.72 25.42
N ASP A 62 29.78 2.75 25.79
CA ASP A 62 29.08 1.91 24.83
C ASP A 62 28.30 2.74 23.79
N PRO A 63 28.00 2.21 22.59
CA PRO A 63 27.19 2.92 21.59
C PRO A 63 25.83 3.36 22.14
N PRO A 64 25.29 4.51 21.66
CA PRO A 64 23.97 4.96 22.07
C PRO A 64 22.88 4.00 21.58
N GLU A 65 21.89 3.76 22.44
CA GLU A 65 20.75 2.89 22.16
C GLU A 65 19.58 3.65 21.51
N GLY A 66 19.64 4.99 21.49
CA GLY A 66 18.72 5.87 20.78
C GLY A 66 19.42 7.17 20.34
N ARG A 67 19.03 7.71 19.18
CA ARG A 67 19.59 8.96 18.61
C ARG A 67 18.48 9.76 17.92
N VAL A 68 18.40 11.06 18.22
CA VAL A 68 17.60 12.04 17.47
C VAL A 68 18.51 13.13 16.94
N GLU A 69 18.29 13.54 15.70
CA GLU A 69 18.91 14.72 15.10
C GLU A 69 17.84 15.68 14.60
N PHE A 70 18.05 16.96 14.84
CA PHE A 70 17.15 18.01 14.37
C PHE A 70 17.91 19.32 14.18
N MET A 71 17.37 20.16 13.30
CA MET A 71 17.88 21.52 13.09
C MET A 71 17.25 22.47 14.11
N ALA A 72 18.08 23.24 14.80
CA ALA A 72 17.66 24.29 15.71
C ALA A 72 18.04 25.65 15.12
N TYR A 73 17.04 26.46 14.81
CA TYR A 73 17.24 27.82 14.31
C TYR A 73 17.25 28.78 15.50
N LEU A 74 18.44 29.26 15.87
CA LEU A 74 18.59 30.25 16.93
C LEU A 74 18.51 31.65 16.33
N ILE A 75 17.38 32.33 16.55
CA ILE A 75 17.19 33.71 16.08
C ILE A 75 17.90 34.64 17.07
N HIS A 76 19.03 35.20 16.65
CA HIS A 76 19.72 36.27 17.37
C HIS A 76 19.30 37.62 16.80
N ALA A 77 19.08 38.61 17.67
CA ALA A 77 18.62 39.94 17.24
C ALA A 77 19.65 40.70 16.36
N ASP A 78 20.93 40.31 16.41
CA ASP A 78 22.06 41.02 15.79
C ASP A 78 22.95 40.12 14.89
N ARG A 79 22.54 38.89 14.55
CA ARG A 79 23.29 38.02 13.63
C ARG A 79 22.35 37.33 12.63
N ASP A 80 22.85 37.06 11.43
CA ASP A 80 22.19 36.17 10.47
C ASP A 80 21.81 34.84 11.16
N ASN A 81 20.64 34.32 10.80
CA ASN A 81 20.07 33.12 11.39
C ASN A 81 20.99 31.91 11.15
N ALA A 82 21.84 31.59 12.11
CA ALA A 82 22.62 30.35 12.11
C ALA A 82 21.70 29.17 12.46
N ALA A 83 21.74 28.13 11.63
CA ALA A 83 21.06 26.88 11.89
C ALA A 83 22.08 25.90 12.47
N ASP A 84 21.83 25.43 13.69
CA ASP A 84 22.68 24.43 14.33
C ASP A 84 22.08 23.04 14.15
N ARG A 85 22.93 22.04 13.92
CA ARG A 85 22.51 20.64 14.00
C ARG A 85 22.65 20.15 15.44
N TRP A 86 21.54 19.78 16.06
CA TRP A 86 21.52 19.27 17.43
C TRP A 86 21.30 17.76 17.41
N THR A 87 22.19 17.04 18.08
CA THR A 87 22.13 15.57 18.18
C THR A 87 21.97 15.15 19.64
N LEU A 88 20.85 14.48 19.95
CA LEU A 88 20.60 13.87 21.25
C LEU A 88 20.83 12.36 21.18
N ARG A 89 21.66 11.84 22.08
CA ARG A 89 21.97 10.41 22.20
C ARG A 89 21.56 9.87 23.57
N PHE A 90 20.98 8.67 23.59
CA PHE A 90 20.36 8.06 24.76
C PHE A 90 21.00 6.72 25.09
N TRP A 91 21.17 6.47 26.39
CA TRP A 91 21.52 5.17 26.96
C TRP A 91 20.51 4.82 28.02
N PHE A 92 20.12 3.56 28.09
CA PHE A 92 19.09 3.08 29.00
C PHE A 92 19.67 2.16 30.08
N ARG A 93 18.91 1.99 31.16
CA ARG A 93 19.20 1.06 32.24
C ARG A 93 18.40 -0.22 32.06
N GLY A 94 19.01 -1.34 32.45
CA GLY A 94 18.34 -2.63 32.54
C GLY A 94 18.10 -3.30 31.18
N GLN A 95 17.52 -4.50 31.24
CA GLN A 95 17.20 -5.33 30.08
C GLN A 95 15.84 -4.98 29.47
N ALA A 96 15.50 -3.69 29.39
CA ALA A 96 14.29 -3.27 28.68
C ALA A 96 14.41 -3.65 27.20
N ASP A 97 13.34 -4.18 26.62
CA ASP A 97 13.31 -4.53 25.20
C ASP A 97 13.35 -3.28 24.31
N GLY A 98 13.67 -3.47 23.02
CA GLY A 98 13.79 -2.36 22.08
C GLY A 98 12.50 -1.54 21.93
N VAL A 99 11.34 -2.14 22.17
CA VAL A 99 10.03 -1.48 22.11
C VAL A 99 9.86 -0.51 23.29
N SER A 100 10.16 -0.97 24.51
CA SER A 100 10.08 -0.14 25.72
C SER A 100 11.09 1.00 25.67
N LYS A 101 12.33 0.73 25.25
CA LYS A 101 13.37 1.76 25.06
C LYS A 101 12.94 2.81 24.05
N LYS A 102 12.39 2.39 22.89
CA LYS A 102 11.87 3.31 21.86
C LYS A 102 10.70 4.15 22.36
N LYS A 103 9.79 3.58 23.15
CA LYS A 103 8.67 4.31 23.75
C LYS A 103 9.18 5.38 24.73
N ILE A 104 10.03 4.99 25.68
CA ILE A 104 10.63 5.91 26.68
C ILE A 104 11.41 7.04 25.99
N PHE A 105 12.19 6.71 24.95
CA PHE A 105 12.88 7.66 24.09
C PHE A 105 11.92 8.67 23.43
N THR A 106 10.84 8.17 22.82
CA THR A 106 9.86 9.00 22.10
C THR A 106 9.10 9.90 23.05
N ASP A 107 8.69 9.37 24.21
CA ASP A 107 7.96 10.12 25.24
C ASP A 107 8.85 11.21 25.83
N TYR A 108 10.11 10.88 26.20
CA TYR A 108 11.08 11.86 26.70
C TYR A 108 11.33 12.99 25.71
N PHE A 109 11.59 12.65 24.43
CA PHE A 109 11.86 13.66 23.41
C PHE A 109 10.62 14.53 23.13
N SER A 110 9.44 13.91 22.97
CA SER A 110 8.17 14.63 22.74
C SER A 110 7.85 15.59 23.88
N GLU A 111 8.13 15.19 25.12
CA GLU A 111 7.98 16.07 26.27
C GLU A 111 8.99 17.21 26.26
N LEU A 112 10.26 16.93 25.94
CA LEU A 112 11.34 17.92 25.83
C LEU A 112 11.03 18.99 24.77
N ILE A 113 10.46 18.61 23.63
CA ILE A 113 10.12 19.51 22.52
C ILE A 113 8.67 20.01 22.52
N ASN A 114 7.89 19.75 23.57
CA ASN A 114 6.48 20.14 23.64
C ASN A 114 6.33 21.67 23.42
N PRO A 115 5.57 22.13 22.40
CA PRO A 115 5.47 23.55 22.03
C PRO A 115 4.98 24.47 23.15
N LYS A 116 4.15 23.96 24.08
CA LYS A 116 3.60 24.77 25.18
C LYS A 116 4.67 25.25 26.16
N ASN A 117 5.76 24.48 26.29
CA ASN A 117 6.81 24.69 27.31
C ASN A 117 8.22 24.72 26.69
N LEU A 118 8.33 24.88 25.36
CA LEU A 118 9.61 24.82 24.63
C LEU A 118 10.51 26.00 25.04
N PRO A 119 11.73 25.75 25.57
CA PRO A 119 12.60 26.84 26.00
C PRO A 119 13.13 27.67 24.82
N ARG A 120 13.09 28.99 24.94
CA ARG A 120 13.50 29.93 23.88
C ARG A 120 15.02 30.12 23.75
N LYS A 121 15.82 29.51 24.63
CA LYS A 121 17.28 29.65 24.69
C LYS A 121 17.93 28.29 24.89
N TYR A 122 19.11 28.09 24.32
CA TYR A 122 19.94 26.88 24.47
C TYR A 122 20.07 26.41 25.93
N VAL A 123 20.42 27.33 26.84
CA VAL A 123 20.54 27.02 28.27
C VAL A 123 19.22 26.55 28.88
N GLY A 124 18.09 27.07 28.41
CA GLY A 124 16.77 26.63 28.85
C GLY A 124 16.45 25.20 28.39
N PHE A 125 16.86 24.84 27.17
CA PHE A 125 16.71 23.49 26.63
C PHE A 125 17.50 22.46 27.45
N VAL A 126 18.76 22.79 27.75
CA VAL A 126 19.65 21.97 28.60
C VAL A 126 19.05 21.77 30.00
N LYS A 127 18.57 22.85 30.64
CA LYS A 127 17.92 22.78 31.95
C LYS A 127 16.69 21.88 31.94
N ARG A 128 15.88 21.95 30.88
CA ARG A 128 14.69 21.12 30.73
C ARG A 128 15.05 19.63 30.55
N ALA A 129 16.06 19.34 29.74
CA ALA A 129 16.56 17.98 29.57
C ALA A 129 17.05 17.39 30.91
N LEU A 130 17.76 18.17 31.72
CA LEU A 130 18.22 17.72 33.05
C LEU A 130 17.06 17.39 34.00
N VAL A 131 16.03 18.24 34.05
CA VAL A 131 14.84 17.99 34.89
C VAL A 131 14.07 16.78 34.41
N LEU A 132 13.85 16.63 33.10
CA LEU A 132 13.22 15.42 32.55
C LEU A 132 14.06 14.19 32.85
N LEU A 133 15.38 14.30 32.80
CA LEU A 133 16.26 13.19 33.12
C LEU A 133 16.00 12.70 34.54
N GLN A 134 15.70 13.56 35.53
CA GLN A 134 15.31 13.15 36.89
C GLN A 134 14.04 12.29 36.92
N SER A 135 13.01 12.64 36.16
CA SER A 135 11.73 11.90 36.09
C SER A 135 11.85 10.57 35.34
N TYR A 136 12.70 10.50 34.31
CA TYR A 136 12.90 9.30 33.50
C TYR A 136 14.05 8.44 34.03
N GLN A 137 13.78 7.69 35.10
CA GLN A 137 14.77 6.86 35.80
C GLN A 137 15.44 5.79 34.92
N THR A 138 14.75 5.34 33.87
CA THR A 138 15.27 4.34 32.91
C THR A 138 16.35 4.91 31.99
N VAL A 139 16.42 6.24 31.81
CA VAL A 139 17.48 6.87 31.02
C VAL A 139 18.73 6.98 31.89
N LYS A 140 19.76 6.23 31.52
CA LYS A 140 21.06 6.18 32.21
C LYS A 140 21.90 7.42 31.93
N ARG A 141 21.93 7.82 30.66
CA ARG A 141 22.77 8.90 30.14
C ARG A 141 22.11 9.55 28.93
N LEU A 142 22.31 10.85 28.81
CA LEU A 142 21.96 11.69 27.67
C LEU A 142 23.20 12.46 27.23
N GLU A 143 23.48 12.49 25.93
CA GLU A 143 24.47 13.40 25.36
C GLU A 143 23.77 14.34 24.38
N LEU A 144 24.06 15.64 24.50
CA LEU A 144 23.64 16.68 23.55
C LEU A 144 24.89 17.22 22.86
N GLU A 145 24.99 17.03 21.57
CA GLU A 145 26.03 17.59 20.71
C GLU A 145 25.43 18.67 19.81
N VAL A 146 26.12 19.81 19.71
CA VAL A 146 25.73 20.96 18.90
C VAL A 146 26.85 21.24 17.91
N GLU A 147 26.49 21.18 16.64
CA GLU A 147 27.35 21.49 15.52
C GLU A 147 26.86 22.77 14.84
N GLU A 148 27.69 23.82 14.87
CA GLU A 148 27.49 25.01 14.05
C GLU A 148 27.68 24.61 12.58
N VAL A 149 26.62 24.76 11.79
CA VAL A 149 26.70 24.53 10.34
C VAL A 149 27.28 25.79 9.72
N THR A 150 28.61 25.84 9.63
CA THR A 150 29.37 27.00 9.11
C THR A 150 29.52 26.99 7.59
N ASP A 151 29.23 25.85 6.95
CA ASP A 151 29.06 25.77 5.52
C ASP A 151 27.57 25.59 5.23
N VAL A 152 26.94 26.66 4.74
CA VAL A 152 25.89 26.45 3.76
C VAL A 152 26.58 25.65 2.65
N GLU A 153 26.35 24.34 2.58
CA GLU A 153 26.62 23.57 1.37
C GLU A 153 25.79 24.23 0.26
N GLU A 154 26.37 25.26 -0.37
CA GLU A 154 25.81 25.96 -1.50
C GLU A 154 25.59 24.94 -2.64
N ASP A 155 24.41 25.07 -3.24
CA ASP A 155 23.93 24.38 -4.43
C ASP A 155 23.52 22.92 -4.28
N LEU A 156 22.72 22.61 -3.27
CA LEU A 156 21.65 21.62 -3.45
C LEU A 156 20.41 22.36 -3.97
N PRO A 157 20.00 22.16 -5.23
CA PRO A 157 18.77 22.76 -5.70
C PRO A 157 17.62 22.17 -4.87
N PRO A 158 16.61 22.97 -4.51
CA PRO A 158 15.71 22.60 -3.43
C PRO A 158 15.07 21.23 -3.70
N ILE A 159 15.27 20.29 -2.78
CA ILE A 159 14.82 18.91 -2.97
C ILE A 159 13.31 18.89 -2.75
N LYS A 160 12.56 18.58 -3.81
CA LYS A 160 11.09 18.61 -3.82
C LYS A 160 10.47 17.45 -3.04
N SER A 161 11.07 16.26 -3.14
CA SER A 161 10.63 15.06 -2.43
C SER A 161 11.71 13.98 -2.44
N PHE A 162 11.61 13.03 -1.50
CA PHE A 162 12.39 11.80 -1.48
C PHE A 162 11.48 10.60 -1.64
N VAL A 163 11.90 9.64 -2.45
CA VAL A 163 11.30 8.30 -2.52
C VAL A 163 12.21 7.33 -1.78
N SER A 164 11.74 6.80 -0.65
CA SER A 164 12.48 5.82 0.15
C SER A 164 12.22 4.40 -0.34
N VAL A 165 13.29 3.65 -0.59
CA VAL A 165 13.25 2.24 -0.98
C VAL A 165 14.12 1.43 -0.03
N PHE A 166 13.65 0.23 0.33
CA PHE A 166 14.39 -0.70 1.19
C PHE A 166 14.65 -1.99 0.42
N THR A 167 15.89 -2.48 0.50
CA THR A 167 16.32 -3.77 -0.05
C THR A 167 16.73 -4.72 1.08
N PRO A 168 16.30 -5.99 1.02
CA PRO A 168 16.76 -7.02 1.95
C PRO A 168 18.19 -7.47 1.65
N ASP A 169 18.76 -8.24 2.57
CA ASP A 169 20.06 -8.93 2.48
C ASP A 169 19.95 -10.25 1.68
N SER A 170 19.40 -10.20 0.46
CA SER A 170 19.07 -11.43 -0.29
C SER A 170 19.56 -11.46 -1.75
N TYR A 171 20.26 -10.43 -2.23
CA TYR A 171 20.65 -10.30 -3.65
C TYR A 171 19.46 -10.48 -4.61
N THR A 172 18.35 -9.80 -4.31
CA THR A 172 17.14 -9.84 -5.13
C THR A 172 16.83 -8.43 -5.61
N TYR A 173 16.78 -8.24 -6.94
CA TYR A 173 16.39 -6.96 -7.52
C TYR A 173 14.94 -6.64 -7.21
N ARG A 174 14.74 -5.46 -6.65
CA ARG A 174 13.45 -4.82 -6.47
C ARG A 174 13.31 -3.71 -7.51
N PHE A 175 12.36 -3.84 -8.41
CA PHE A 175 11.98 -2.75 -9.31
C PHE A 175 11.33 -1.61 -8.51
N VAL A 176 11.66 -0.37 -8.89
CA VAL A 176 11.27 0.86 -8.19
C VAL A 176 10.47 1.79 -9.11
N PRO A 177 9.24 1.43 -9.50
CA PRO A 177 8.41 2.25 -10.37
C PRO A 177 8.08 3.62 -9.77
N GLU A 178 8.22 3.78 -8.46
CA GLU A 178 8.02 5.03 -7.73
C GLU A 178 9.07 6.09 -8.10
N VAL A 179 10.23 5.69 -8.65
CA VAL A 179 11.28 6.59 -9.12
C VAL A 179 11.13 6.81 -10.63
N SER A 180 10.59 7.96 -11.01
CA SER A 180 10.40 8.30 -12.42
C SER A 180 11.76 8.49 -13.14
N VAL A 181 12.00 7.66 -14.17
CA VAL A 181 13.18 7.69 -15.06
C VAL A 181 12.85 7.99 -16.53
N ASP A 182 11.56 7.92 -16.92
CA ASP A 182 11.10 7.91 -18.32
C ASP A 182 11.37 9.22 -19.11
N ASN A 183 11.57 10.34 -18.40
CA ASN A 183 11.92 11.65 -18.96
C ASN A 183 13.18 12.24 -18.31
N LYS A 184 14.01 11.37 -17.71
CA LYS A 184 15.28 11.78 -17.10
C LYS A 184 16.43 11.12 -17.83
N THR A 185 17.56 11.77 -17.75
CA THR A 185 18.85 11.21 -18.15
C THR A 185 19.86 11.24 -17.00
N PHE A 186 19.42 11.67 -15.81
CA PHE A 186 20.19 11.64 -14.58
C PHE A 186 19.28 11.57 -13.36
N LEU A 187 19.84 11.15 -12.23
CA LEU A 187 19.21 11.22 -10.91
C LEU A 187 20.26 11.37 -9.81
N THR A 188 19.81 11.87 -8.67
CA THR A 188 20.60 11.94 -7.43
C THR A 188 19.89 11.12 -6.37
N PHE A 189 20.66 10.42 -5.55
CA PHE A 189 20.14 9.58 -4.48
C PHE A 189 21.14 9.53 -3.34
N LYS A 190 20.69 9.03 -2.19
CA LYS A 190 21.57 8.65 -1.09
C LYS A 190 21.23 7.25 -0.62
N ILE A 191 22.24 6.55 -0.10
CA ILE A 191 22.07 5.18 0.38
C ILE A 191 22.82 4.95 1.70
N LYS A 192 22.22 4.14 2.57
CA LYS A 192 22.86 3.43 3.69
C LYS A 192 22.95 1.93 3.37
N ALA A 193 24.17 1.42 3.30
CA ALA A 193 24.48 0.01 3.09
C ALA A 193 25.96 -0.23 3.43
N LYS A 194 26.32 -1.42 3.91
CA LYS A 194 27.72 -1.76 4.20
C LYS A 194 28.57 -1.92 2.92
N CYS A 195 28.01 -2.53 1.87
CA CYS A 195 28.67 -2.88 0.60
C CYS A 195 27.62 -3.21 -0.49
N ASP A 196 28.06 -3.53 -1.71
CA ASP A 196 27.27 -4.14 -2.79
C ASP A 196 25.90 -3.48 -3.09
N ALA A 197 25.87 -2.16 -3.17
CA ALA A 197 24.66 -1.45 -3.56
C ALA A 197 24.50 -1.46 -5.08
N GLN A 198 23.43 -2.08 -5.57
CA GLN A 198 23.24 -2.33 -6.99
C GLN A 198 22.06 -1.56 -7.55
N ILE A 199 22.27 -0.97 -8.74
CA ILE A 199 21.27 -0.21 -9.49
C ILE A 199 21.28 -0.76 -10.92
N ALA A 200 20.12 -1.15 -11.43
CA ALA A 200 19.94 -1.55 -12.81
C ALA A 200 19.00 -0.56 -13.52
N LEU A 201 19.54 0.17 -14.51
CA LEU A 201 18.77 1.03 -15.42
C LEU A 201 18.34 0.19 -16.63
N CYS A 202 17.03 -0.07 -16.76
CA CYS A 202 16.52 -1.08 -17.67
C CYS A 202 15.61 -0.46 -18.74
N ALA A 203 15.76 -0.87 -19.99
CA ALA A 203 14.79 -0.56 -21.04
C ALA A 203 13.48 -1.35 -20.89
N ILE A 204 13.55 -2.54 -20.28
CA ILE A 204 12.44 -3.48 -20.14
C ILE A 204 12.17 -3.68 -18.65
N TYR A 205 10.95 -3.36 -18.21
CA TYR A 205 10.55 -3.61 -16.82
C TYR A 205 10.57 -5.11 -16.52
N GLY A 206 11.06 -5.50 -15.34
CA GLY A 206 11.19 -6.90 -14.96
C GLY A 206 12.45 -7.61 -15.48
N SER A 207 13.26 -6.99 -16.34
CA SER A 207 14.53 -7.57 -16.82
C SER A 207 15.74 -6.70 -16.46
N VAL A 208 16.63 -7.25 -15.63
CA VAL A 208 17.93 -6.64 -15.28
C VAL A 208 19.11 -7.23 -16.07
N GLU A 209 18.85 -8.28 -16.85
CA GLU A 209 19.87 -8.99 -17.63
C GLU A 209 19.99 -8.43 -19.05
N ARG A 210 18.86 -8.13 -19.70
CA ARG A 210 18.81 -7.73 -21.11
C ARG A 210 18.48 -6.25 -21.22
N LYS A 211 19.24 -5.53 -22.06
CA LYS A 211 19.10 -4.07 -22.26
C LYS A 211 19.02 -3.34 -20.91
N ALA A 212 20.03 -3.57 -20.09
CA ALA A 212 20.17 -2.94 -18.79
C ALA A 212 21.61 -2.45 -18.61
N TYR A 213 21.77 -1.29 -17.98
CA TYR A 213 23.05 -0.83 -17.46
C TYR A 213 23.03 -1.08 -15.97
N GLU A 214 23.95 -1.90 -15.48
CA GLU A 214 24.05 -2.14 -14.06
C GLU A 214 25.26 -1.46 -13.47
N ILE A 215 25.03 -0.83 -12.32
CA ILE A 215 26.01 -0.15 -11.52
C ILE A 215 26.06 -0.85 -10.16
N CYS A 216 27.24 -1.26 -9.74
CA CYS A 216 27.49 -1.75 -8.39
C CYS A 216 28.43 -0.79 -7.67
N LEU A 217 27.96 -0.26 -6.53
CA LEU A 217 28.73 0.59 -5.64
C LEU A 217 29.24 -0.23 -4.46
N GLY A 218 30.51 -0.10 -4.15
CA GLY A 218 31.10 -0.75 -2.98
C GLY A 218 31.13 -2.28 -3.07
N ALA A 219 31.46 -2.82 -4.24
CA ALA A 219 31.77 -4.23 -4.45
C ALA A 219 33.07 -4.66 -3.75
N GLU A 220 33.24 -5.97 -3.57
CA GLU A 220 34.40 -6.60 -2.92
C GLU A 220 34.71 -5.93 -1.57
N ASP A 221 33.76 -6.05 -0.64
CA ASP A 221 33.82 -5.44 0.69
C ASP A 221 34.07 -3.92 0.64
N ASN A 222 33.31 -3.21 -0.22
CA ASN A 222 33.34 -1.76 -0.30
C ASN A 222 34.72 -1.20 -0.72
N SER A 223 35.44 -1.94 -1.57
CA SER A 223 36.78 -1.57 -2.06
C SER A 223 36.78 -1.10 -3.53
N LYS A 224 35.76 -1.44 -4.31
CA LYS A 224 35.62 -1.04 -5.71
C LYS A 224 34.18 -0.81 -6.15
N SER A 225 33.99 -0.21 -7.31
CA SER A 225 32.69 -0.01 -7.94
C SER A 225 32.81 -0.24 -9.44
N PHE A 226 31.73 -0.65 -10.10
CA PHE A 226 31.76 -0.93 -11.53
C PHE A 226 30.43 -0.67 -12.24
N ILE A 227 30.50 -0.51 -13.57
CA ILE A 227 29.39 -0.54 -14.51
C ILE A 227 29.51 -1.80 -15.37
N ARG A 228 28.42 -2.55 -15.54
CA ARG A 228 28.34 -3.72 -16.44
C ARG A 228 27.15 -3.66 -17.37
N ASP A 229 27.27 -4.38 -18.48
CA ASP A 229 26.26 -4.43 -19.54
C ASP A 229 25.20 -5.51 -19.25
N GLY A 230 24.34 -5.23 -18.26
CA GLY A 230 23.33 -6.16 -17.73
C GLY A 230 23.87 -7.08 -16.63
N SER A 231 22.96 -7.71 -15.88
CA SER A 231 23.32 -8.42 -14.64
C SER A 231 24.12 -9.72 -14.79
N LEU A 232 24.34 -10.16 -16.02
CA LEU A 232 25.23 -11.29 -16.34
C LEU A 232 26.25 -10.89 -17.41
N GLY A 233 26.33 -9.60 -17.73
CA GLY A 233 27.21 -9.07 -18.77
C GLY A 233 28.61 -8.71 -18.27
N PRO A 234 29.54 -8.45 -19.19
CA PRO A 234 30.90 -8.05 -18.86
C PRO A 234 30.93 -6.64 -18.22
N VAL A 235 31.87 -6.46 -17.28
CA VAL A 235 32.20 -5.15 -16.72
C VAL A 235 32.78 -4.25 -17.81
N LYS A 236 32.29 -3.01 -17.87
CA LYS A 236 32.63 -2.01 -18.89
C LYS A 236 33.41 -0.82 -18.33
N SER A 237 33.22 -0.51 -17.06
CA SER A 237 33.98 0.49 -16.31
C SER A 237 34.15 -0.02 -14.90
N GLU A 238 35.35 0.10 -14.33
CA GLU A 238 35.64 -0.25 -12.93
C GLU A 238 36.50 0.85 -12.33
N ALA A 239 36.32 1.12 -11.03
CA ALA A 239 37.14 2.05 -10.28
C ALA A 239 37.34 1.56 -8.84
N LYS A 240 38.52 1.83 -8.29
CA LYS A 240 38.81 1.59 -6.86
C LYS A 240 38.09 2.64 -6.01
N THR A 241 37.24 2.21 -5.09
CA THR A 241 36.40 3.07 -4.25
C THR A 241 36.37 2.50 -2.83
N ILE A 242 37.27 2.98 -1.97
CA ILE A 242 37.45 2.46 -0.61
C ILE A 242 36.45 3.14 0.33
N ASN A 243 35.70 2.35 1.10
CA ASN A 243 34.71 2.82 2.07
C ASN A 243 33.71 3.80 1.47
N LEU A 244 33.27 3.50 0.24
CA LEU A 244 32.35 4.38 -0.50
C LEU A 244 30.97 4.43 0.18
N LEU A 245 30.49 3.28 0.65
CA LEU A 245 29.22 3.11 1.35
C LEU A 245 29.41 3.08 2.88
N SER A 246 28.35 3.36 3.63
CA SER A 246 28.31 3.29 5.10
C SER A 246 27.02 2.62 5.58
N GLU A 247 27.13 1.75 6.57
CA GLU A 247 25.98 1.10 7.21
C GLU A 247 25.22 2.09 8.14
N SER A 248 25.92 3.08 8.69
CA SER A 248 25.37 4.06 9.63
C SER A 248 24.87 5.34 8.94
N ASP A 249 25.54 5.78 7.88
CA ASP A 249 25.41 7.13 7.33
C ASP A 249 24.96 7.13 5.87
N PHE A 250 24.10 8.09 5.54
CA PHE A 250 23.67 8.27 4.16
C PHE A 250 24.80 8.97 3.39
N HIS A 251 25.24 8.36 2.31
CA HIS A 251 26.12 9.01 1.34
C HIS A 251 25.37 9.35 0.07
N TYR A 252 25.56 10.57 -0.43
CA TYR A 252 24.98 11.02 -1.70
C TYR A 252 25.78 10.54 -2.89
N PHE A 253 25.05 10.25 -3.96
CA PHE A 253 25.55 9.87 -5.27
C PHE A 253 24.67 10.45 -6.36
N TRP A 254 25.24 10.60 -7.53
CA TRP A 254 24.50 10.88 -8.76
C TRP A 254 24.84 9.85 -9.84
N LEU A 255 23.86 9.61 -10.71
CA LEU A 255 23.94 8.68 -11.82
C LEU A 255 23.41 9.38 -13.07
N SER A 256 24.13 9.25 -14.18
CA SER A 256 23.77 9.77 -15.50
C SER A 256 23.72 8.65 -16.54
N TRP A 257 22.79 8.75 -17.48
CA TRP A 257 22.78 8.00 -18.74
C TRP A 257 22.59 8.93 -19.95
N ALA A 258 23.01 10.19 -19.80
CA ALA A 258 22.95 11.20 -20.86
C ALA A 258 24.06 11.04 -21.89
N ASN A 259 23.90 11.66 -23.06
CA ASN A 259 24.96 11.82 -24.07
C ASN A 259 25.66 10.50 -24.46
N ASN A 260 24.92 9.39 -24.51
CA ASN A 260 25.42 8.06 -24.82
C ASN A 260 26.50 7.55 -23.85
N LYS A 261 26.52 8.04 -22.61
CA LYS A 261 27.42 7.60 -21.55
C LYS A 261 26.64 7.19 -20.32
N VAL A 262 27.14 6.20 -19.57
CA VAL A 262 26.69 5.91 -18.20
C VAL A 262 27.77 6.38 -17.24
N GLU A 263 27.42 7.32 -16.35
CA GLU A 263 28.39 7.97 -15.46
C GLU A 263 27.90 7.99 -14.02
N VAL A 264 28.83 7.86 -13.08
CA VAL A 264 28.53 7.84 -11.65
C VAL A 264 29.52 8.69 -10.88
N GLY A 265 29.04 9.49 -9.94
CA GLY A 265 29.87 10.28 -9.05
C GLY A 265 29.32 10.37 -7.63
N LYS A 266 30.20 10.80 -6.72
CA LYS A 266 29.89 10.96 -5.29
C LYS A 266 29.44 12.40 -5.01
N GLY A 267 28.50 12.56 -4.08
CA GLY A 267 27.92 13.86 -3.73
C GLY A 267 26.61 14.13 -4.44
N ALA A 268 25.97 15.25 -4.12
CA ALA A 268 24.62 15.55 -4.58
C ALA A 268 24.56 16.36 -5.89
N LYS A 269 25.68 16.98 -6.30
CA LYS A 269 25.81 17.81 -7.50
C LYS A 269 26.22 16.96 -8.72
N TYR A 270 25.37 16.97 -9.74
CA TYR A 270 25.61 16.28 -11.01
C TYR A 270 26.95 16.70 -11.63
N GLY A 271 27.73 15.72 -12.13
CA GLY A 271 29.01 15.97 -12.80
C GLY A 271 30.22 16.15 -11.88
N HIS A 272 30.03 16.31 -10.56
CA HIS A 272 31.14 16.44 -9.61
C HIS A 272 31.62 15.07 -9.08
N ALA A 273 32.91 14.95 -8.77
CA ALA A 273 33.51 13.74 -8.19
C ALA A 273 33.08 12.42 -8.89
N ARG A 274 33.08 12.46 -10.23
CA ARG A 274 32.83 11.29 -11.09
C ARG A 274 33.91 10.24 -10.88
N PHE A 275 33.52 9.00 -10.66
CA PHE A 275 34.44 7.87 -10.50
C PHE A 275 34.15 6.69 -11.42
N LEU A 276 32.99 6.63 -12.10
CA LEU A 276 32.71 5.67 -13.18
C LEU A 276 32.24 6.39 -14.44
N CYS A 277 32.62 5.86 -15.61
CA CYS A 277 32.16 6.34 -16.91
C CYS A 277 32.29 5.22 -17.94
N TRP A 278 31.20 4.95 -18.66
CA TRP A 278 31.19 4.02 -19.78
C TRP A 278 30.58 4.70 -21.01
N ASP A 279 31.36 4.84 -22.07
CA ASP A 279 30.87 5.23 -23.41
C ASP A 279 30.09 4.09 -24.05
N VAL A 280 28.77 4.26 -24.19
CA VAL A 280 27.86 3.19 -24.64
C VAL A 280 27.86 3.10 -26.18
N PRO A 281 28.25 1.95 -26.76
CA PRO A 281 28.22 1.75 -28.21
C PRO A 281 26.80 1.83 -28.79
N ALA A 282 26.65 2.29 -30.03
CA ALA A 282 25.36 2.49 -30.68
C ALA A 282 24.42 1.27 -30.63
N ASN A 283 24.95 0.06 -30.77
CA ASN A 283 24.19 -1.20 -30.71
C ASN A 283 23.74 -1.60 -29.28
N ARG A 284 24.21 -0.90 -28.25
CA ARG A 284 23.83 -1.08 -26.84
C ARG A 284 23.09 0.11 -26.26
N GLN A 285 22.87 1.17 -27.04
CA GLN A 285 22.07 2.32 -26.62
C GLN A 285 20.58 1.98 -26.59
N PHE A 286 19.90 2.35 -25.52
CA PHE A 286 18.45 2.23 -25.38
C PHE A 286 17.89 3.30 -24.45
N LYS A 287 16.59 3.59 -24.59
CA LYS A 287 15.86 4.43 -23.64
C LYS A 287 15.67 3.66 -22.33
N VAL A 288 16.11 4.27 -21.22
CA VAL A 288 15.84 3.74 -19.87
C VAL A 288 14.40 4.03 -19.51
N ASN A 289 13.62 2.97 -19.25
CA ASN A 289 12.19 3.08 -18.95
C ASN A 289 11.86 2.65 -17.51
N SER A 290 12.76 1.92 -16.86
CA SER A 290 12.57 1.42 -15.50
C SER A 290 13.90 1.30 -14.76
N MET A 291 13.82 1.21 -13.44
CA MET A 291 14.98 1.02 -12.58
C MET A 291 14.70 -0.06 -11.53
N ALA A 292 15.72 -0.81 -11.16
CA ALA A 292 15.70 -1.73 -10.05
C ALA A 292 16.92 -1.53 -9.14
N VAL A 293 16.76 -1.88 -7.86
CA VAL A 293 17.85 -1.85 -6.88
C VAL A 293 17.96 -3.15 -6.11
N ALA A 294 19.17 -3.49 -5.69
CA ALA A 294 19.44 -4.65 -4.83
C ALA A 294 20.59 -4.36 -3.87
N THR A 295 20.69 -5.18 -2.83
CA THR A 295 21.87 -5.30 -1.97
C THR A 295 22.23 -6.77 -1.82
N SER A 296 23.51 -7.06 -1.55
CA SER A 296 23.97 -8.44 -1.37
C SER A 296 23.49 -9.07 -0.08
N ARG A 297 23.83 -10.35 0.12
CA ARG A 297 23.51 -11.08 1.34
C ARG A 297 24.23 -10.58 2.58
N ALA A 298 25.20 -9.68 2.41
CA ALA A 298 25.99 -9.11 3.50
C ALA A 298 25.40 -7.83 4.09
N THR A 299 24.38 -7.22 3.45
CA THR A 299 23.82 -5.95 3.92
C THR A 299 22.38 -5.72 3.49
N LYS A 300 21.65 -4.97 4.30
CA LYS A 300 20.41 -4.32 3.89
C LYS A 300 20.72 -2.97 3.25
N GLY A 301 19.82 -2.49 2.40
CA GLY A 301 19.94 -1.17 1.79
C GLY A 301 18.76 -0.28 2.18
N HIS A 302 19.05 0.94 2.58
CA HIS A 302 18.06 2.02 2.67
C HIS A 302 18.45 3.09 1.67
N TRP A 303 17.60 3.30 0.67
CA TRP A 303 17.80 4.19 -0.46
C TRP A 303 16.83 5.36 -0.36
N GLU A 304 17.28 6.56 -0.68
CA GLU A 304 16.42 7.74 -0.84
C GLU A 304 16.77 8.43 -2.16
N PHE A 305 15.83 8.41 -3.11
CA PHE A 305 15.99 9.08 -4.40
C PHE A 305 15.47 10.52 -4.32
N ALA A 306 16.34 11.49 -4.62
CA ALA A 306 16.03 12.91 -4.53
C ALA A 306 15.43 13.44 -5.84
N GLU A 307 14.34 14.19 -5.75
CA GLU A 307 13.81 14.99 -6.86
C GLU A 307 14.34 16.43 -6.75
N ILE A 308 15.34 16.77 -7.58
CA ILE A 308 16.03 18.07 -7.57
C ILE A 308 15.25 19.11 -8.41
N ILE A 309 15.16 20.36 -7.94
CA ILE A 309 14.52 21.50 -8.64
C ILE A 309 15.55 22.21 -9.55
N ASP A 310 15.35 22.23 -10.87
CA ASP A 310 16.24 23.00 -11.76
C ASP A 310 16.08 24.53 -11.58
N GLU A 311 17.20 25.26 -11.53
CA GLU A 311 17.32 26.70 -11.20
C GLU A 311 16.86 27.62 -12.34
N LYS A 312 16.84 27.14 -13.59
CA LYS A 312 16.35 27.92 -14.75
C LYS A 312 14.83 28.13 -14.75
N ASP A 313 14.10 27.53 -13.82
CA ASP A 313 12.65 27.51 -13.78
C ASP A 313 12.02 28.62 -12.90
N PHE A 314 12.75 29.71 -12.63
CA PHE A 314 12.35 30.77 -11.69
C PHE A 314 11.16 31.65 -12.12
N HIS A 315 10.49 31.36 -13.25
CA HIS A 315 9.19 31.95 -13.56
C HIS A 315 8.07 31.22 -12.81
N ARG A 316 7.88 31.65 -11.55
CA ARG A 316 7.04 31.09 -10.47
C ARG A 316 5.58 30.78 -10.81
N GLU A 317 5.00 31.31 -11.90
CA GLU A 317 3.60 31.04 -12.27
C GLU A 317 3.46 29.88 -13.26
N SER A 318 4.41 29.72 -14.19
CA SER A 318 4.39 28.69 -15.23
C SER A 318 4.73 27.29 -14.69
N LYS A 319 5.68 27.16 -13.73
CA LYS A 319 6.09 25.86 -13.14
C LYS A 319 5.05 25.27 -12.18
N ARG A 320 4.42 26.09 -11.33
CA ARG A 320 3.30 25.67 -10.47
C ARG A 320 2.13 25.21 -11.34
N ASN A 321 1.85 25.93 -12.41
CA ASN A 321 0.87 25.52 -13.40
C ASN A 321 1.30 24.22 -14.10
N LYS A 322 2.56 24.04 -14.53
CA LYS A 322 3.05 22.84 -15.23
C LYS A 322 3.03 21.58 -14.35
N ILE A 323 3.39 21.66 -13.07
CA ILE A 323 3.30 20.54 -12.12
C ILE A 323 1.85 20.24 -11.77
N LYS A 324 1.03 21.27 -11.49
CA LYS A 324 -0.40 21.12 -11.25
C LYS A 324 -1.10 20.51 -12.46
N LEU A 325 -0.73 20.94 -13.68
CA LEU A 325 -1.17 20.37 -14.94
C LEU A 325 -0.73 18.92 -15.06
N SER A 326 0.54 18.58 -14.78
CA SER A 326 1.05 17.21 -14.89
C SER A 326 0.38 16.24 -13.92
N LEU A 327 0.19 16.63 -12.65
CA LEU A 327 -0.53 15.83 -11.64
C LEU A 327 -2.02 15.70 -11.98
N LEU A 328 -2.63 16.81 -12.42
CA LEU A 328 -4.00 16.80 -12.92
C LEU A 328 -4.16 15.82 -14.08
N TRP A 329 -3.17 15.79 -14.97
CA TRP A 329 -3.15 14.95 -16.15
C TRP A 329 -2.90 13.47 -15.81
N LEU A 330 -2.05 13.16 -14.84
CA LEU A 330 -1.89 11.81 -14.30
C LEU A 330 -3.20 11.32 -13.65
N ALA A 331 -3.84 12.16 -12.84
CA ALA A 331 -5.13 11.86 -12.22
C ALA A 331 -6.24 11.68 -13.26
N LYS A 332 -6.29 12.53 -14.30
CA LYS A 332 -7.24 12.40 -15.42
C LYS A 332 -7.01 11.11 -16.20
N LYS A 333 -5.76 10.73 -16.47
CA LYS A 333 -5.41 9.47 -17.14
C LYS A 333 -5.90 8.27 -16.34
N GLN A 334 -5.59 8.22 -15.05
CA GLN A 334 -6.03 7.15 -14.16
C GLN A 334 -7.56 7.12 -14.04
N LYS A 335 -8.20 8.30 -14.01
CA LYS A 335 -9.66 8.41 -14.01
C LYS A 335 -10.28 7.89 -15.31
N MET A 336 -9.70 8.20 -16.48
CA MET A 336 -10.16 7.66 -17.77
C MET A 336 -10.03 6.14 -17.81
N LEU A 337 -8.91 5.60 -17.32
CA LEU A 337 -8.73 4.15 -17.20
C LEU A 337 -9.80 3.53 -16.27
N GLN A 338 -10.01 4.11 -15.08
CA GLN A 338 -11.04 3.65 -14.15
C GLN A 338 -12.44 3.67 -14.79
N ILE A 339 -12.79 4.72 -15.53
CA ILE A 339 -14.09 4.80 -16.21
C ILE A 339 -14.23 3.69 -17.25
N LEU A 340 -13.15 3.34 -17.96
CA LEU A 340 -13.16 2.23 -18.92
C LEU A 340 -13.22 0.86 -18.21
N GLU A 341 -12.59 0.72 -17.04
CA GLU A 341 -12.70 -0.47 -16.19
C GLU A 341 -14.11 -0.65 -15.59
N ASP A 342 -14.75 0.45 -15.18
CA ASP A 342 -16.12 0.47 -14.69
C ASP A 342 -17.08 0.07 -15.83
N ALA A 343 -16.89 0.63 -17.02
CA ALA A 343 -17.72 0.35 -18.18
C ALA A 343 -17.54 -1.05 -18.77
N TYR A 344 -16.35 -1.66 -18.62
CA TYR A 344 -16.09 -3.01 -19.09
C TYR A 344 -17.18 -3.99 -18.60
N PRO A 345 -17.78 -4.81 -19.47
CA PRO A 345 -17.34 -5.16 -20.83
C PRO A 345 -17.68 -4.16 -21.95
N ASN A 346 -18.49 -3.15 -21.69
CA ASN A 346 -18.96 -2.22 -22.72
C ASN A 346 -17.84 -1.28 -23.18
N ASN A 347 -17.92 -0.89 -24.45
CA ASN A 347 -17.07 0.18 -25.00
C ASN A 347 -17.61 1.56 -24.60
N MET A 348 -16.77 2.58 -24.79
CA MET A 348 -17.12 3.96 -24.48
C MET A 348 -16.66 4.91 -25.58
N SER A 349 -17.57 5.80 -26.00
CA SER A 349 -17.21 6.89 -26.90
C SER A 349 -16.33 7.91 -26.20
N THR A 350 -15.46 8.55 -26.98
CA THR A 350 -14.56 9.61 -26.51
C THR A 350 -15.34 10.75 -25.84
N ASP A 351 -16.48 11.14 -26.41
CA ASP A 351 -17.32 12.21 -25.85
C ASP A 351 -17.87 11.87 -24.46
N LYS A 352 -18.40 10.65 -24.29
CA LYS A 352 -18.91 10.19 -22.99
C LYS A 352 -17.77 10.06 -21.98
N LEU A 353 -16.66 9.44 -22.39
CA LEU A 353 -15.47 9.27 -21.54
C LEU A 353 -14.93 10.62 -21.05
N PHE A 354 -14.81 11.60 -21.95
CA PHE A 354 -14.30 12.93 -21.61
C PHE A 354 -15.27 13.70 -20.72
N LYS A 355 -16.58 13.61 -20.97
CA LYS A 355 -17.61 14.19 -20.11
C LYS A 355 -17.52 13.62 -18.69
N THR A 356 -17.48 12.30 -18.54
CA THR A 356 -17.39 11.61 -17.23
C THR A 356 -16.05 11.88 -16.53
N ALA A 357 -14.95 11.91 -17.29
CA ALA A 357 -13.63 12.25 -16.80
C ALA A 357 -13.49 13.73 -16.41
N LYS A 358 -14.44 14.60 -16.79
CA LYS A 358 -14.39 16.06 -16.63
C LYS A 358 -13.23 16.70 -17.42
N VAL A 359 -13.02 16.25 -18.65
CA VAL A 359 -12.04 16.82 -19.60
C VAL A 359 -12.66 18.05 -20.28
N LYS A 360 -11.89 19.15 -20.37
CA LYS A 360 -12.35 20.37 -21.05
C LYS A 360 -12.24 20.21 -22.56
N LYS A 361 -13.09 20.90 -23.34
CA LYS A 361 -13.07 20.83 -24.82
C LYS A 361 -11.71 21.20 -25.43
N ASN A 362 -10.98 22.14 -24.82
CA ASN A 362 -9.66 22.56 -25.29
C ASN A 362 -8.53 21.56 -24.92
N ASP A 363 -8.83 20.60 -24.03
CA ASP A 363 -7.89 19.59 -23.54
C ASP A 363 -8.01 18.26 -24.33
N SER A 364 -8.94 18.16 -25.30
CA SER A 364 -9.30 16.90 -25.97
C SER A 364 -8.13 16.21 -26.66
N ILE A 365 -7.25 16.97 -27.33
CA ILE A 365 -6.08 16.40 -28.02
C ILE A 365 -5.13 15.73 -27.01
N THR A 366 -4.82 16.42 -25.91
CA THR A 366 -3.97 15.88 -24.83
C THR A 366 -4.58 14.64 -24.19
N ALA A 367 -5.90 14.63 -24.00
CA ALA A 367 -6.61 13.46 -23.47
C ALA A 367 -6.56 12.27 -24.45
N VAL A 368 -6.70 12.50 -25.77
CA VAL A 368 -6.52 11.45 -26.80
C VAL A 368 -5.10 10.90 -26.79
N VAL A 369 -4.07 11.74 -26.65
CA VAL A 369 -2.67 11.29 -26.53
C VAL A 369 -2.50 10.33 -25.34
N MET A 370 -3.19 10.57 -24.23
CA MET A 370 -3.15 9.68 -23.07
C MET A 370 -3.86 8.35 -23.31
N LEU A 371 -4.97 8.36 -24.03
CA LEU A 371 -5.65 7.13 -24.43
C LEU A 371 -4.76 6.31 -25.36
N LYS A 372 -4.06 6.97 -26.29
CA LYS A 372 -3.05 6.31 -27.14
C LYS A 372 -1.87 5.74 -26.34
N ASP A 373 -1.46 6.39 -25.25
CA ASP A 373 -0.46 5.81 -24.35
C ASP A 373 -0.98 4.59 -23.58
N LEU A 374 -2.23 4.62 -23.10
CA LEU A 374 -2.87 3.45 -22.48
C LEU A 374 -3.05 2.30 -23.48
N GLU A 375 -3.37 2.62 -24.74
CA GLU A 375 -3.48 1.65 -25.82
C GLU A 375 -2.12 1.03 -26.17
N LYS A 376 -1.06 1.84 -26.24
CA LYS A 376 0.31 1.35 -26.43
C LYS A 376 0.77 0.41 -25.32
N LYS A 377 0.27 0.60 -24.09
CA LYS A 377 0.49 -0.31 -22.95
C LYS A 377 -0.39 -1.57 -22.98
N GLY A 378 -1.24 -1.72 -24.00
CA GLY A 378 -2.15 -2.85 -24.14
C GLY A 378 -3.32 -2.84 -23.15
N LEU A 379 -3.53 -1.74 -22.42
CA LEU A 379 -4.59 -1.66 -21.41
C LEU A 379 -5.96 -1.39 -22.04
N ILE A 380 -5.98 -0.65 -23.14
CA ILE A 380 -7.21 -0.32 -23.86
C ILE A 380 -7.00 -0.52 -25.37
N LYS A 381 -8.07 -0.56 -26.14
CA LYS A 381 -8.02 -0.62 -27.60
C LYS A 381 -9.09 0.30 -28.19
N GLU A 382 -8.71 1.05 -29.21
CA GLU A 382 -9.66 1.74 -30.07
C GLU A 382 -10.24 0.70 -31.06
N VAL A 383 -11.48 0.27 -30.81
CA VAL A 383 -12.15 -0.76 -31.63
C VAL A 383 -12.75 -0.17 -32.90
N GLU A 384 -13.21 1.07 -32.79
CA GLU A 384 -13.65 1.93 -33.89
C GLU A 384 -13.18 3.35 -33.59
N LYS A 385 -13.12 4.22 -34.61
CA LYS A 385 -12.64 5.60 -34.45
C LYS A 385 -13.42 6.32 -33.35
N GLY A 386 -12.74 6.67 -32.26
CA GLY A 386 -13.29 7.35 -31.09
C GLY A 386 -14.02 6.45 -30.09
N ILE A 387 -14.03 5.13 -30.28
CA ILE A 387 -14.68 4.13 -29.40
C ILE A 387 -13.60 3.27 -28.73
N TRP A 388 -13.55 3.36 -27.40
CA TRP A 388 -12.50 2.74 -26.58
C TRP A 388 -13.04 1.58 -25.76
N LEU A 389 -12.28 0.50 -25.70
CA LEU A 389 -12.60 -0.69 -24.92
C LEU A 389 -11.44 -1.04 -23.99
N ARG A 390 -11.74 -1.41 -22.73
CA ARG A 390 -10.75 -1.96 -21.80
C ARG A 390 -10.36 -3.37 -22.26
N MET A 391 -9.06 -3.63 -22.36
CA MET A 391 -8.50 -4.93 -22.76
C MET A 391 -7.90 -5.64 -21.54
N GLN A 392 -8.02 -6.97 -21.50
CA GLN A 392 -7.12 -7.81 -20.69
C GLN A 392 -5.85 -8.07 -21.52
N THR A 393 -4.67 -7.81 -20.95
CA THR A 393 -3.37 -7.83 -21.65
C THR A 393 -2.94 -9.25 -22.07
N ASN A 394 -2.57 -9.43 -23.34
CA ASN A 394 -2.10 -10.72 -23.89
C ASN A 394 -0.65 -11.08 -23.49
N GLU A 395 0.19 -10.10 -23.16
CA GLU A 395 1.62 -10.33 -22.88
C GLU A 395 1.91 -10.88 -21.47
N GLU A 396 0.90 -10.92 -20.57
CA GLU A 396 1.08 -11.16 -19.13
C GLU A 396 0.57 -12.52 -18.64
N THR A 397 -0.03 -13.35 -19.50
CA THR A 397 -0.24 -14.78 -19.22
C THR A 397 -0.16 -15.58 -20.51
N VAL A 398 0.92 -16.33 -20.72
CA VAL A 398 1.19 -17.18 -21.91
C VAL A 398 0.10 -18.26 -22.19
N LYS A 399 -0.97 -18.32 -21.40
CA LYS A 399 -2.00 -19.37 -21.42
C LYS A 399 -3.45 -18.87 -21.54
N HIS A 400 -3.71 -17.56 -21.67
CA HIS A 400 -5.08 -17.04 -21.72
C HIS A 400 -5.43 -16.45 -23.09
N GLU A 401 -6.32 -17.12 -23.82
CA GLU A 401 -6.76 -16.69 -25.14
C GLU A 401 -7.95 -15.72 -25.02
N VAL A 402 -7.80 -14.50 -25.55
CA VAL A 402 -8.86 -13.48 -25.65
C VAL A 402 -9.29 -13.34 -27.10
N LEU A 403 -10.53 -13.72 -27.41
CA LEU A 403 -11.10 -13.76 -28.75
C LEU A 403 -12.18 -12.69 -28.91
N LEU A 404 -11.96 -11.79 -29.87
CA LEU A 404 -12.98 -10.86 -30.35
C LEU A 404 -13.87 -11.59 -31.35
N VAL A 405 -15.17 -11.67 -31.06
CA VAL A 405 -16.12 -12.44 -31.88
C VAL A 405 -17.39 -11.64 -32.18
N GLN A 406 -17.99 -11.86 -33.35
CA GLN A 406 -19.33 -11.34 -33.66
C GLN A 406 -20.42 -12.14 -32.94
N ASP A 407 -20.26 -13.46 -32.87
CA ASP A 407 -21.14 -14.36 -32.12
C ASP A 407 -20.34 -15.32 -31.26
N LEU A 408 -20.93 -15.72 -30.13
CA LEU A 408 -20.31 -16.71 -29.26
C LEU A 408 -20.28 -18.07 -29.96
N PRO A 409 -19.20 -18.85 -29.78
CA PRO A 409 -19.13 -20.18 -30.37
C PRO A 409 -20.24 -21.06 -29.81
N THR A 410 -20.81 -21.90 -30.66
CA THR A 410 -21.74 -22.94 -30.22
C THR A 410 -20.95 -23.98 -29.41
N LEU A 411 -21.11 -23.97 -28.09
CA LEU A 411 -20.50 -24.97 -27.23
C LEU A 411 -21.28 -26.28 -27.28
N SER A 412 -20.58 -27.41 -27.29
CA SER A 412 -21.22 -28.70 -27.18
C SER A 412 -21.94 -28.82 -25.83
N SER A 413 -22.96 -29.69 -25.77
CA SER A 413 -23.73 -29.95 -24.55
C SER A 413 -22.86 -30.28 -23.32
N LYS A 414 -21.68 -30.87 -23.52
CA LYS A 414 -20.73 -31.22 -22.44
C LYS A 414 -19.81 -30.07 -22.01
N GLU A 415 -19.63 -29.06 -22.86
CA GLU A 415 -18.77 -27.89 -22.61
C GLU A 415 -19.57 -26.68 -22.10
N GLN A 416 -20.90 -26.75 -22.17
CA GLN A 416 -21.80 -25.74 -21.63
C GLN A 416 -21.56 -25.55 -20.12
N PRO A 417 -21.34 -24.31 -19.66
CA PRO A 417 -21.17 -23.99 -18.25
C PRO A 417 -22.40 -24.39 -17.41
N THR A 418 -22.13 -24.95 -16.23
CA THR A 418 -23.14 -25.22 -15.21
C THR A 418 -23.12 -24.21 -14.08
N ILE A 419 -22.07 -23.38 -14.01
CA ILE A 419 -21.90 -22.36 -12.97
C ILE A 419 -21.60 -21.00 -13.60
N GLY A 420 -22.45 -20.02 -13.31
CA GLY A 420 -22.23 -18.61 -13.65
C GLY A 420 -21.55 -17.87 -12.51
N ILE A 421 -20.51 -17.10 -12.80
CA ILE A 421 -19.80 -16.27 -11.83
C ILE A 421 -19.92 -14.80 -12.25
N ILE A 422 -20.45 -13.97 -11.36
CA ILE A 422 -20.73 -12.56 -11.62
C ILE A 422 -19.85 -11.71 -10.69
N THR A 423 -19.22 -10.68 -11.26
CA THR A 423 -18.37 -9.72 -10.54
C THR A 423 -18.80 -8.29 -10.85
N GLY A 424 -18.62 -7.34 -9.93
CA GLY A 424 -18.96 -5.92 -10.13
C GLY A 424 -17.79 -5.06 -10.59
N LEU A 425 -16.58 -5.32 -10.10
CA LEU A 425 -15.38 -4.52 -10.35
C LEU A 425 -14.39 -5.24 -11.28
N TYR A 426 -13.54 -4.47 -11.97
CA TYR A 426 -12.56 -5.05 -12.89
C TYR A 426 -11.52 -5.91 -12.16
N GLN A 427 -11.11 -5.49 -10.95
CA GLN A 427 -10.18 -6.24 -10.10
C GLN A 427 -10.78 -7.57 -9.62
N GLU A 428 -12.10 -7.61 -9.38
CA GLU A 428 -12.83 -8.84 -9.04
C GLU A 428 -12.86 -9.80 -10.23
N LYS A 429 -13.12 -9.28 -11.43
CA LYS A 429 -13.08 -10.08 -12.67
C LYS A 429 -11.69 -10.69 -12.89
N LEU A 430 -10.63 -9.90 -12.75
CA LEU A 430 -9.24 -10.39 -12.87
C LEU A 430 -8.94 -11.50 -11.85
N ALA A 431 -9.33 -11.29 -10.59
CA ALA A 431 -9.16 -12.27 -9.52
C ALA A 431 -9.91 -13.58 -9.78
N VAL A 432 -11.17 -13.50 -10.19
CA VAL A 432 -11.98 -14.67 -10.55
C VAL A 432 -11.38 -15.39 -11.75
N ASP A 433 -11.00 -14.66 -12.80
CA ASP A 433 -10.43 -15.27 -13.99
C ASP A 433 -9.12 -15.98 -13.69
N ALA A 434 -8.30 -15.48 -12.75
CA ALA A 434 -7.08 -16.14 -12.33
C ALA A 434 -7.32 -17.53 -11.70
N MET A 435 -8.54 -17.79 -11.21
CA MET A 435 -8.91 -19.08 -10.63
C MET A 435 -9.36 -20.12 -11.66
N ILE A 436 -9.72 -19.69 -12.87
CA ILE A 436 -10.28 -20.53 -13.93
C ILE A 436 -9.16 -21.17 -14.77
N GLU A 437 -9.21 -22.48 -14.90
CA GLU A 437 -8.28 -23.30 -15.67
C GLU A 437 -8.80 -23.53 -17.10
N ASN A 438 -7.88 -23.73 -18.06
CA ASN A 438 -8.20 -23.96 -19.47
C ASN A 438 -9.19 -22.94 -20.04
N LYS A 439 -9.00 -21.67 -19.66
CA LYS A 439 -9.95 -20.59 -19.92
C LYS A 439 -9.75 -19.89 -21.27
N ARG A 440 -10.86 -19.53 -21.89
CA ARG A 440 -10.93 -18.61 -23.04
C ARG A 440 -11.88 -17.46 -22.73
N THR A 441 -11.47 -16.24 -23.06
CA THR A 441 -12.32 -15.06 -22.94
C THR A 441 -12.87 -14.70 -24.31
N TYR A 442 -14.19 -14.63 -24.42
CA TYR A 442 -14.88 -14.17 -25.61
C TYR A 442 -15.40 -12.76 -25.37
N VAL A 443 -15.00 -11.84 -26.24
CA VAL A 443 -15.48 -10.46 -26.27
C VAL A 443 -16.42 -10.35 -27.47
N LYS A 444 -17.72 -10.48 -27.21
CA LYS A 444 -18.77 -10.28 -28.21
C LYS A 444 -19.02 -8.79 -28.37
N TYR A 445 -18.79 -8.25 -29.56
CA TYR A 445 -19.07 -6.86 -29.89
C TYR A 445 -20.19 -6.80 -30.94
N LYS A 446 -21.21 -5.97 -30.71
CA LYS A 446 -22.20 -5.63 -31.73
C LYS A 446 -21.77 -4.34 -32.45
N THR A 447 -21.33 -4.47 -33.69
CA THR A 447 -21.24 -3.37 -34.67
C THR A 447 -22.63 -3.11 -35.25
N GLU A 448 -23.43 -2.21 -34.66
CA GLU A 448 -24.62 -1.72 -35.36
C GLU A 448 -24.18 -0.64 -36.36
N ALA A 449 -24.02 -1.05 -37.62
CA ALA A 449 -23.49 -0.25 -38.72
C ALA A 449 -24.43 0.87 -39.24
N SER A 450 -25.34 1.41 -38.43
CA SER A 450 -26.40 2.30 -38.96
C SER A 450 -26.88 3.44 -38.07
N SER A 451 -26.17 3.82 -37.00
CA SER A 451 -26.44 5.11 -36.36
C SER A 451 -25.16 5.79 -35.89
N HIS A 452 -25.09 7.11 -36.04
CA HIS A 452 -24.01 7.95 -35.53
C HIS A 452 -23.88 7.95 -33.99
N ASN A 453 -24.59 7.05 -33.28
CA ASN A 453 -24.60 6.83 -31.84
C ASN A 453 -24.23 5.37 -31.50
N ALA A 454 -23.17 4.82 -32.11
CA ALA A 454 -22.70 3.45 -31.89
C ALA A 454 -22.13 3.23 -30.47
N MET A 455 -23.00 3.15 -29.46
CA MET A 455 -22.71 2.49 -28.19
C MET A 455 -23.09 1.00 -28.32
N GLY A 456 -22.15 0.19 -28.79
CA GLY A 456 -22.37 -1.24 -28.92
C GLY A 456 -22.30 -1.93 -27.55
N GLU A 457 -23.41 -2.50 -27.09
CA GLU A 457 -23.39 -3.40 -25.94
C GLU A 457 -22.43 -4.56 -26.24
N SER A 458 -21.41 -4.70 -25.41
CA SER A 458 -20.40 -5.73 -25.55
C SER A 458 -20.56 -6.70 -24.39
N GLN A 459 -20.42 -7.99 -24.68
CA GLN A 459 -20.50 -9.04 -23.67
C GLN A 459 -19.12 -9.67 -23.54
N VAL A 460 -18.65 -9.84 -22.31
CA VAL A 460 -17.41 -10.58 -22.09
C VAL A 460 -17.66 -11.77 -21.18
N TYR A 461 -17.36 -12.94 -21.72
CA TYR A 461 -17.48 -14.21 -21.01
C TYR A 461 -16.14 -14.91 -20.98
N THR A 462 -15.67 -15.24 -19.79
CA THR A 462 -14.50 -16.11 -19.62
C THR A 462 -14.98 -17.50 -19.26
N ILE A 463 -14.80 -18.44 -20.17
CA ILE A 463 -15.30 -19.81 -20.07
C ILE A 463 -14.11 -20.73 -19.82
N GLY A 464 -14.24 -21.63 -18.86
CA GLY A 464 -13.20 -22.61 -18.56
C GLY A 464 -13.67 -23.60 -17.49
N LYS A 465 -12.73 -24.08 -16.68
CA LYS A 465 -13.01 -25.07 -15.64
C LYS A 465 -12.50 -24.65 -14.27
N ILE A 466 -13.22 -25.04 -13.24
CA ILE A 466 -12.72 -25.08 -11.87
C ILE A 466 -13.03 -26.48 -11.33
N GLY A 467 -11.98 -27.30 -11.14
CA GLY A 467 -12.15 -28.72 -10.85
C GLY A 467 -12.89 -29.43 -11.98
N HIS A 468 -13.99 -30.11 -11.63
CA HIS A 468 -14.83 -30.83 -12.61
C HIS A 468 -15.95 -29.96 -13.22
N HIS A 469 -16.14 -28.72 -12.73
CA HIS A 469 -17.21 -27.84 -13.17
C HIS A 469 -16.80 -27.00 -14.36
N HIS A 470 -17.70 -26.89 -15.35
CA HIS A 470 -17.57 -25.89 -16.41
C HIS A 470 -18.16 -24.58 -15.90
N VAL A 471 -17.34 -23.53 -15.93
CA VAL A 471 -17.69 -22.23 -15.36
C VAL A 471 -17.64 -21.16 -16.43
N VAL A 472 -18.47 -20.13 -16.27
CA VAL A 472 -18.40 -18.90 -17.04
C VAL A 472 -18.40 -17.71 -16.09
N SER A 473 -17.43 -16.80 -16.24
CA SER A 473 -17.40 -15.54 -15.50
C SER A 473 -17.73 -14.35 -16.40
N THR A 474 -18.42 -13.35 -15.83
CA THR A 474 -18.72 -12.06 -16.47
C THR A 474 -18.63 -10.93 -15.44
N LYS A 475 -18.43 -9.69 -15.94
CA LYS A 475 -18.45 -8.47 -15.13
C LYS A 475 -19.68 -7.64 -15.46
N LEU A 476 -20.33 -7.09 -14.43
CA LEU A 476 -21.38 -6.10 -14.56
C LEU A 476 -20.80 -4.78 -15.11
N ALA A 477 -21.45 -4.23 -16.13
CA ALA A 477 -21.07 -2.94 -16.68
C ALA A 477 -21.60 -1.81 -15.78
N LYS A 478 -20.75 -0.83 -15.48
CA LYS A 478 -21.11 0.39 -14.74
C LYS A 478 -20.85 1.62 -15.60
N MET A 479 -21.91 2.31 -15.96
CA MET A 479 -21.94 3.52 -16.79
C MET A 479 -21.90 4.82 -15.97
N GLY A 480 -22.07 4.74 -14.65
CA GLY A 480 -21.98 5.88 -13.73
C GLY A 480 -23.31 6.65 -13.57
N GLU A 481 -24.41 6.08 -14.06
CA GLU A 481 -25.77 6.59 -13.90
C GLU A 481 -26.58 5.52 -13.16
N ALA A 482 -27.08 5.82 -11.95
CA ALA A 482 -27.63 4.79 -11.06
C ALA A 482 -28.71 3.91 -11.72
N GLU A 483 -29.70 4.52 -12.39
CA GLU A 483 -30.75 3.76 -13.12
C GLU A 483 -30.19 2.98 -14.31
N GLY A 484 -29.27 3.58 -15.07
CA GLY A 484 -28.64 2.93 -16.22
C GLY A 484 -27.74 1.75 -15.81
N ASP A 485 -27.08 1.85 -14.65
CA ASP A 485 -26.23 0.81 -14.08
C ASP A 485 -27.06 -0.41 -13.66
N ILE A 486 -28.23 -0.18 -13.05
CA ILE A 486 -29.20 -1.24 -12.70
C ILE A 486 -29.65 -1.98 -13.96
N ILE A 487 -30.14 -1.25 -14.97
CA ILE A 487 -30.63 -1.84 -16.23
C ILE A 487 -29.51 -2.63 -16.94
N ALA A 488 -28.29 -2.08 -16.99
CA ALA A 488 -27.15 -2.75 -17.61
C ALA A 488 -26.78 -4.06 -16.90
N ALA A 489 -26.86 -4.09 -15.58
CA ALA A 489 -26.57 -5.28 -14.81
C ALA A 489 -27.66 -6.36 -14.96
N GLU A 490 -28.95 -6.00 -14.89
CA GLU A 490 -30.06 -6.92 -15.12
C GLU A 490 -30.01 -7.54 -16.52
N ASN A 491 -29.69 -6.73 -17.53
CA ASN A 491 -29.46 -7.20 -18.89
C ASN A 491 -28.28 -8.17 -18.97
N THR A 492 -27.19 -7.91 -18.23
CA THR A 492 -26.01 -8.79 -18.19
C THR A 492 -26.36 -10.15 -17.60
N VAL A 493 -27.12 -10.19 -16.50
CA VAL A 493 -27.59 -11.44 -15.87
C VAL A 493 -28.51 -12.21 -16.81
N THR A 494 -29.53 -11.54 -17.37
CA THR A 494 -30.50 -12.15 -18.28
C THR A 494 -29.81 -12.73 -19.52
N ARG A 495 -28.81 -12.04 -20.07
CA ARG A 495 -28.01 -12.52 -21.20
C ARG A 495 -27.13 -13.70 -20.84
N LEU A 496 -26.48 -13.66 -19.67
CA LEU A 496 -25.66 -14.77 -19.18
C LEU A 496 -26.51 -16.06 -19.09
N LEU A 497 -27.64 -15.99 -18.40
CA LEU A 497 -28.52 -17.14 -18.18
C LEU A 497 -29.25 -17.59 -19.46
N GLY A 498 -29.60 -16.66 -20.34
CA GLY A 498 -30.17 -16.99 -21.66
C GLY A 498 -29.18 -17.62 -22.63
N THR A 499 -27.91 -17.18 -22.59
CA THR A 499 -26.84 -17.70 -23.46
C THR A 499 -26.37 -19.08 -23.01
N PHE A 500 -26.22 -19.28 -21.70
CA PHE A 500 -25.76 -20.53 -21.11
C PHE A 500 -26.89 -21.16 -20.30
N ASN A 501 -27.86 -21.74 -21.02
CA ASN A 501 -29.08 -22.32 -20.46
C ASN A 501 -28.87 -23.53 -19.54
N LYS A 502 -27.63 -24.01 -19.39
CA LYS A 502 -27.25 -25.10 -18.49
C LYS A 502 -26.75 -24.63 -17.13
N ILE A 503 -26.67 -23.32 -16.91
CA ILE A 503 -26.31 -22.78 -15.59
C ILE A 503 -27.34 -23.23 -14.57
N GLN A 504 -26.86 -23.90 -13.53
CA GLN A 504 -27.63 -24.38 -12.37
C GLN A 504 -27.33 -23.54 -11.13
N HIS A 505 -26.11 -23.01 -11.04
CA HIS A 505 -25.61 -22.29 -9.87
C HIS A 505 -25.05 -20.92 -10.28
N VAL A 506 -25.37 -19.87 -9.52
CA VAL A 506 -24.81 -18.53 -9.70
C VAL A 506 -24.01 -18.10 -8.46
N LEU A 507 -22.78 -17.65 -8.67
CA LEU A 507 -21.92 -17.09 -7.63
C LEU A 507 -21.71 -15.60 -7.89
N LEU A 508 -22.07 -14.77 -6.92
CA LEU A 508 -21.70 -13.35 -6.91
C LEU A 508 -20.43 -13.19 -6.08
N VAL A 509 -19.31 -12.90 -6.75
CA VAL A 509 -17.99 -12.85 -6.13
C VAL A 509 -17.42 -11.45 -6.25
N GLY A 510 -17.07 -10.84 -5.12
CA GLY A 510 -16.61 -9.46 -5.12
C GLY A 510 -15.97 -9.01 -3.81
N VAL A 511 -16.00 -7.71 -3.57
CA VAL A 511 -15.54 -7.09 -2.32
C VAL A 511 -16.70 -6.48 -1.54
N GLY A 512 -16.48 -6.26 -0.25
CA GLY A 512 -17.45 -5.63 0.63
C GLY A 512 -16.82 -4.93 1.83
N GLY A 513 -17.67 -4.28 2.60
CA GLY A 513 -17.33 -3.66 3.87
C GLY A 513 -17.53 -4.64 5.02
N ALA A 514 -16.51 -4.80 5.86
CA ALA A 514 -16.57 -5.62 7.05
C ALA A 514 -17.50 -5.03 8.11
N VAL A 515 -18.28 -5.89 8.77
CA VAL A 515 -18.99 -5.54 10.01
C VAL A 515 -18.12 -5.94 11.20
N PRO A 516 -17.49 -4.97 11.89
CA PRO A 516 -16.65 -5.29 13.02
C PRO A 516 -17.52 -5.57 14.25
N HIS A 517 -17.06 -6.51 15.06
CA HIS A 517 -17.51 -6.66 16.43
C HIS A 517 -16.38 -6.24 17.37
N TYR A 518 -16.64 -5.41 18.37
CA TYR A 518 -15.56 -4.75 19.13
C TYR A 518 -14.99 -5.59 20.28
N SER A 519 -15.74 -6.58 20.78
CA SER A 519 -15.35 -7.42 21.93
C SER A 519 -15.23 -8.90 21.59
N ASP A 520 -16.19 -9.46 20.87
CA ASP A 520 -16.20 -10.85 20.42
C ASP A 520 -15.43 -11.09 19.10
N TYR A 521 -14.32 -11.83 19.20
CA TYR A 521 -13.50 -12.26 18.05
C TYR A 521 -14.25 -13.18 17.06
N THR A 522 -15.17 -14.02 17.55
CA THR A 522 -15.90 -14.97 16.70
C THR A 522 -16.85 -14.26 15.76
N GLN A 523 -17.41 -13.13 16.22
CA GLN A 523 -18.32 -12.28 15.48
C GLN A 523 -17.59 -11.18 14.67
N HIS A 524 -16.31 -10.92 14.96
CA HIS A 524 -15.54 -9.85 14.36
C HIS A 524 -15.08 -10.17 12.93
N VAL A 525 -15.47 -9.31 11.98
CA VAL A 525 -14.97 -9.32 10.60
C VAL A 525 -13.95 -8.19 10.42
N ARG A 526 -12.86 -8.46 9.70
CA ARG A 526 -11.76 -7.51 9.47
C ARG A 526 -11.29 -7.45 8.02
N LEU A 527 -10.37 -6.54 7.71
CA LEU A 527 -9.87 -6.37 6.35
C LEU A 527 -9.04 -7.58 5.89
N GLY A 528 -9.31 -8.03 4.67
CA GLY A 528 -8.74 -9.23 4.09
C GLY A 528 -9.33 -10.55 4.58
N ASP A 529 -10.33 -10.54 5.47
CA ASP A 529 -11.21 -11.69 5.68
C ASP A 529 -12.18 -11.83 4.48
N VAL A 530 -12.79 -13.01 4.33
CA VAL A 530 -13.84 -13.29 3.34
C VAL A 530 -15.13 -13.60 4.09
N VAL A 531 -16.23 -12.99 3.67
CA VAL A 531 -17.59 -13.28 4.15
C VAL A 531 -18.33 -14.09 3.09
N VAL A 532 -18.91 -15.20 3.51
CA VAL A 532 -19.72 -16.10 2.69
C VAL A 532 -21.16 -16.01 3.16
N SER A 533 -22.07 -15.69 2.25
CA SER A 533 -23.47 -15.47 2.57
C SER A 533 -24.12 -16.76 3.05
N THR A 534 -24.52 -16.82 4.32
CA THR A 534 -25.24 -17.97 4.89
C THR A 534 -26.32 -17.49 5.84
N PRO A 535 -27.40 -18.26 6.04
CA PRO A 535 -28.44 -17.90 7.01
C PRO A 535 -27.86 -17.71 8.41
N ALA A 536 -28.25 -16.61 9.07
CA ALA A 536 -27.94 -16.40 10.49
C ALA A 536 -28.93 -17.11 11.42
N ASP A 537 -30.14 -17.38 10.92
CA ASP A 537 -31.26 -17.96 11.65
C ASP A 537 -32.13 -18.82 10.70
N ASP A 538 -33.29 -19.26 11.21
CA ASP A 538 -34.24 -20.09 10.48
C ASP A 538 -34.99 -19.35 9.36
N SER A 539 -34.81 -18.03 9.20
CA SER A 539 -35.43 -17.27 8.09
C SER A 539 -34.87 -17.68 6.72
N GLY A 540 -33.69 -18.29 6.68
CA GLY A 540 -32.99 -18.64 5.44
C GLY A 540 -32.35 -17.44 4.73
N ALA A 541 -32.50 -16.21 5.25
CA ALA A 541 -31.96 -15.01 4.65
C ALA A 541 -30.43 -15.08 4.49
N ILE A 542 -29.92 -14.92 3.27
CA ILE A 542 -28.47 -14.82 3.03
C ILE A 542 -28.04 -13.42 2.60
N TYR A 543 -28.98 -12.63 2.07
CA TYR A 543 -28.77 -11.27 1.61
C TYR A 543 -30.00 -10.41 1.93
N ILE A 544 -29.79 -9.22 2.48
CA ILE A 544 -30.86 -8.31 2.87
C ILE A 544 -30.56 -6.92 2.31
N TYR A 545 -31.44 -6.47 1.43
CA TYR A 545 -31.42 -5.11 0.89
C TYR A 545 -32.29 -4.19 1.74
N CYS A 546 -31.79 -3.00 2.08
CA CYS A 546 -32.57 -1.96 2.73
C CYS A 546 -32.79 -0.77 1.78
N SER A 547 -34.05 -0.59 1.38
CA SER A 547 -34.45 0.50 0.48
C SER A 547 -34.62 1.83 1.21
N LYS A 548 -35.13 1.80 2.45
CA LYS A 548 -35.48 3.00 3.21
C LYS A 548 -35.17 2.85 4.69
N VAL A 549 -34.69 3.95 5.28
CA VAL A 549 -34.43 4.08 6.72
C VAL A 549 -35.23 5.26 7.26
N ASP A 550 -36.16 4.99 8.18
CA ASP A 550 -36.97 6.00 8.86
C ASP A 550 -36.53 6.11 10.34
N LYS A 551 -36.28 7.33 10.83
CA LYS A 551 -35.93 7.54 12.24
C LYS A 551 -37.19 7.38 13.09
N MET A 552 -37.11 6.56 14.15
CA MET A 552 -38.23 6.39 15.06
C MET A 552 -38.40 7.64 15.94
N PRO A 553 -39.59 8.27 16.00
CA PRO A 553 -39.79 9.53 16.72
C PRO A 553 -39.50 9.47 18.23
N ASN A 554 -39.72 8.30 18.86
CA ASN A 554 -39.79 8.19 20.32
C ASN A 554 -38.72 7.26 20.96
N SER A 555 -37.88 6.57 20.17
CA SER A 555 -36.95 5.54 20.68
C SER A 555 -35.49 5.75 20.31
N GLY A 556 -35.18 6.78 19.50
CA GLY A 556 -33.82 7.07 19.05
C GLY A 556 -33.23 6.07 18.03
N GLY A 557 -33.93 4.98 17.73
CA GLY A 557 -33.55 3.96 16.74
C GLY A 557 -34.12 4.20 15.34
N PHE A 558 -33.97 3.20 14.47
CA PHE A 558 -34.38 3.26 13.06
C PHE A 558 -35.33 2.13 12.68
N ASN A 559 -36.30 2.43 11.81
CA ASN A 559 -37.09 1.45 11.10
C ASN A 559 -36.51 1.23 9.70
N PHE A 560 -36.39 -0.04 9.29
CA PHE A 560 -35.76 -0.42 8.03
C PHE A 560 -36.78 -1.10 7.12
N SER A 561 -37.00 -0.55 5.94
CA SER A 561 -37.75 -1.24 4.87
C SER A 561 -36.79 -2.15 4.13
N THR A 562 -37.02 -3.46 4.21
CA THR A 562 -36.09 -4.48 3.70
C THR A 562 -36.71 -5.42 2.68
N ARG A 563 -35.86 -5.95 1.80
CA ARG A 563 -36.12 -7.11 0.95
C ARG A 563 -35.12 -8.19 1.30
N ILE A 564 -35.61 -9.42 1.45
CA ILE A 564 -34.82 -10.60 1.83
C ILE A 564 -34.65 -11.49 0.61
N PHE A 565 -33.43 -11.98 0.41
CA PHE A 565 -33.10 -13.00 -0.58
C PHE A 565 -32.67 -14.29 0.12
N SER A 566 -33.29 -15.39 -0.29
CA SER A 566 -33.12 -16.72 0.29
C SER A 566 -33.19 -17.76 -0.84
N PRO A 567 -32.05 -18.38 -1.23
CA PRO A 567 -32.04 -19.33 -2.33
C PRO A 567 -32.84 -20.58 -1.96
N ARG A 568 -33.73 -21.02 -2.86
CA ARG A 568 -34.56 -22.21 -2.65
C ARG A 568 -33.70 -23.47 -2.64
N GLU A 569 -32.67 -23.52 -3.47
CA GLU A 569 -31.76 -24.66 -3.56
C GLU A 569 -30.51 -24.44 -2.69
N LYS A 570 -30.35 -25.29 -1.67
CA LYS A 570 -29.31 -25.13 -0.64
C LYS A 570 -27.96 -25.77 -1.00
N THR A 571 -27.76 -26.25 -2.22
CA THR A 571 -26.55 -27.00 -2.64
C THR A 571 -25.26 -26.24 -2.35
N LEU A 572 -25.16 -24.96 -2.75
CA LEU A 572 -24.00 -24.11 -2.48
C LEU A 572 -23.81 -23.80 -0.98
N ILE A 573 -24.89 -23.57 -0.25
CA ILE A 573 -24.87 -23.35 1.21
C ILE A 573 -24.34 -24.61 1.92
N ASN A 574 -24.77 -25.79 1.48
CA ASN A 574 -24.31 -27.07 2.03
C ASN A 574 -22.81 -27.29 1.78
N ALA A 575 -22.30 -26.96 0.59
CA ALA A 575 -20.87 -26.99 0.29
C ALA A 575 -20.08 -26.02 1.19
N ALA A 576 -20.59 -24.80 1.39
CA ALA A 576 -19.98 -23.82 2.29
C ALA A 576 -19.96 -24.32 3.75
N ASN A 577 -21.05 -24.93 4.22
CA ASN A 577 -21.16 -25.53 5.55
C ASN A 577 -20.23 -26.74 5.73
N LYS A 578 -19.96 -27.51 4.67
CA LYS A 578 -18.99 -28.61 4.70
C LYS A 578 -17.58 -28.07 4.95
N ILE A 579 -17.16 -27.03 4.22
CA ILE A 579 -15.87 -26.35 4.45
C ILE A 579 -15.80 -25.78 5.88
N LYS A 580 -16.88 -25.15 6.35
CA LYS A 580 -16.97 -24.64 7.72
C LYS A 580 -16.70 -25.74 8.76
N LYS A 581 -17.44 -26.86 8.66
CA LYS A 581 -17.31 -28.01 9.58
C LYS A 581 -15.91 -28.64 9.54
N GLU A 582 -15.33 -28.81 8.36
CA GLU A 582 -13.97 -29.34 8.20
C GLU A 582 -12.94 -28.40 8.84
N SER A 583 -13.13 -27.08 8.70
CA SER A 583 -12.26 -26.09 9.32
C SER A 583 -12.35 -26.10 10.84
N GLU A 584 -13.55 -26.26 11.42
CA GLU A 584 -13.79 -26.24 12.87
C GLU A 584 -13.39 -27.55 13.56
N SER A 585 -13.50 -28.69 12.88
CA SER A 585 -13.23 -30.02 13.45
C SER A 585 -11.76 -30.45 13.41
N THR A 586 -10.94 -29.84 12.55
CA THR A 586 -9.53 -30.24 12.34
C THR A 586 -8.58 -29.40 13.22
N ILE A 587 -7.57 -30.04 13.83
CA ILE A 587 -6.56 -29.34 14.67
C ILE A 587 -5.65 -28.42 13.83
N SER A 588 -5.46 -28.73 12.54
CA SER A 588 -4.77 -27.90 11.56
C SER A 588 -5.44 -28.04 10.18
N PRO A 589 -6.57 -27.35 9.94
CA PRO A 589 -7.29 -27.48 8.69
C PRO A 589 -6.43 -26.95 7.54
N GLN A 590 -6.39 -27.70 6.44
CA GLN A 590 -5.77 -27.22 5.22
C GLN A 590 -6.66 -26.10 4.63
N LYS A 591 -6.21 -24.85 4.79
CA LYS A 591 -6.85 -23.69 4.18
C LYS A 591 -6.53 -23.65 2.70
N THR A 592 -7.27 -24.41 1.89
CA THR A 592 -7.04 -24.51 0.44
C THR A 592 -7.06 -23.15 -0.27
N TRP A 593 -7.88 -22.21 0.22
CA TRP A 593 -7.92 -20.85 -0.31
C TRP A 593 -6.60 -20.09 -0.14
N GLU A 594 -5.81 -20.32 0.92
CA GLU A 594 -4.50 -19.67 1.07
C GLU A 594 -3.53 -20.09 -0.03
N LYS A 595 -3.57 -21.38 -0.41
CA LYS A 595 -2.78 -21.87 -1.55
C LYS A 595 -3.20 -21.19 -2.85
N PHE A 596 -4.51 -21.10 -3.10
CA PHE A 596 -5.03 -20.43 -4.29
C PHE A 596 -4.77 -18.91 -4.29
N ILE A 597 -4.68 -18.26 -3.14
CA ILE A 597 -4.24 -16.86 -3.03
C ILE A 597 -2.80 -16.72 -3.54
N GLU A 598 -1.87 -17.58 -3.11
CA GLU A 598 -0.48 -17.51 -3.58
C GLU A 598 -0.37 -17.83 -5.07
N GLU A 599 -1.06 -18.87 -5.57
CA GLU A 599 -1.10 -19.18 -7.00
C GLU A 599 -1.71 -18.03 -7.82
N GLY A 600 -2.78 -17.42 -7.32
CA GLY A 600 -3.44 -16.30 -7.97
C GLY A 600 -2.58 -15.05 -7.99
N LYS A 601 -1.81 -14.75 -6.93
CA LYS A 601 -0.81 -13.68 -6.95
C LYS A 601 0.20 -13.91 -8.06
N ASP A 602 0.65 -15.15 -8.23
CA ASP A 602 1.65 -15.53 -9.23
C ASP A 602 1.12 -15.39 -10.66
N ILE A 603 -0.13 -15.79 -10.90
CA ILE A 603 -0.82 -15.62 -12.19
C ILE A 603 -1.03 -14.13 -12.49
N LEU A 604 -1.34 -13.33 -11.47
CA LEU A 604 -1.59 -11.89 -11.59
C LEU A 604 -0.31 -11.04 -11.46
N ARG A 605 0.88 -11.66 -11.43
CA ARG A 605 2.16 -10.93 -11.48
C ARG A 605 2.24 -10.17 -12.80
N GLY A 606 2.60 -8.89 -12.72
CA GLY A 606 2.73 -8.02 -13.89
C GLY A 606 1.51 -7.14 -14.17
N GLN A 607 0.33 -7.47 -13.60
CA GLN A 607 -0.84 -6.61 -13.70
C GLN A 607 -0.57 -5.23 -13.06
N GLU A 608 -1.16 -4.16 -13.62
CA GLU A 608 -1.10 -2.80 -13.04
C GLU A 608 -1.70 -2.77 -11.62
N SER A 609 -2.65 -3.67 -11.34
CA SER A 609 -3.29 -3.83 -10.03
C SER A 609 -2.43 -4.70 -9.09
N HIS A 610 -2.18 -4.21 -7.87
CA HIS A 610 -1.39 -4.92 -6.87
C HIS A 610 -2.24 -5.85 -5.99
N PHE A 611 -2.23 -7.16 -6.27
CA PHE A 611 -2.98 -8.18 -5.53
C PHE A 611 -2.30 -8.68 -4.23
N HIS A 612 -1.26 -7.99 -3.76
CA HIS A 612 -0.58 -8.32 -2.51
C HIS A 612 -1.37 -7.80 -1.30
N ARG A 613 -1.32 -8.56 -0.19
CA ARG A 613 -1.96 -8.13 1.06
C ARG A 613 -1.32 -6.82 1.55
N PRO A 614 -2.11 -5.76 1.82
CA PRO A 614 -1.60 -4.58 2.51
C PRO A 614 -1.02 -4.94 3.89
N MET A 615 -0.12 -4.09 4.40
CA MET A 615 0.47 -4.32 5.73
C MET A 615 -0.62 -4.38 6.81
N ILE A 616 -0.54 -5.38 7.70
CA ILE A 616 -1.55 -5.63 8.77
C ILE A 616 -1.83 -4.37 9.59
N LYS A 617 -0.82 -3.55 9.89
CA LYS A 617 -0.96 -2.26 10.64
C LYS A 617 -1.84 -1.20 9.95
N ARG A 618 -2.22 -1.42 8.69
CA ARG A 618 -3.14 -0.56 7.94
C ARG A 618 -4.59 -1.01 8.08
N ASP A 619 -4.83 -2.20 8.60
CA ASP A 619 -6.13 -2.58 9.14
C ASP A 619 -6.32 -1.81 10.46
N LYS A 620 -7.21 -0.82 10.45
CA LYS A 620 -7.46 0.07 11.58
C LYS A 620 -8.94 0.11 11.87
N LEU A 621 -9.29 -0.28 13.08
CA LEU A 621 -10.65 -0.26 13.58
C LEU A 621 -10.94 1.03 14.35
N PHE A 622 -12.07 1.67 14.06
CA PHE A 622 -12.52 2.88 14.71
C PHE A 622 -13.90 2.67 15.32
N LEU A 623 -14.11 3.19 16.53
CA LEU A 623 -15.38 3.15 17.25
C LEU A 623 -15.86 4.59 17.47
N THR A 624 -17.09 4.88 17.07
CA THR A 624 -17.79 6.13 17.39
C THR A 624 -18.53 5.97 18.71
N LYS A 625 -18.14 6.75 19.72
CA LYS A 625 -18.79 6.79 21.03
C LYS A 625 -20.12 7.56 20.98
N SER A 626 -20.91 7.45 22.05
CA SER A 626 -22.20 8.14 22.18
C SER A 626 -22.11 9.66 22.13
N ASP A 627 -20.96 10.23 22.50
CA ASP A 627 -20.65 11.66 22.42
C ASP A 627 -20.20 12.12 21.02
N GLY A 628 -20.17 11.20 20.04
CA GLY A 628 -19.72 11.47 18.67
C GLY A 628 -18.20 11.44 18.49
N SER A 629 -17.42 11.23 19.55
CA SER A 629 -15.97 11.09 19.43
C SER A 629 -15.59 9.75 18.78
N VAL A 630 -14.62 9.80 17.87
CA VAL A 630 -14.10 8.61 17.18
C VAL A 630 -12.78 8.22 17.82
N VAL A 631 -12.70 6.99 18.31
CA VAL A 631 -11.47 6.42 18.89
C VAL A 631 -11.01 5.23 18.07
N GLN A 632 -9.70 5.14 17.84
CA GLN A 632 -9.11 3.91 17.30
C GLN A 632 -9.10 2.85 18.40
N VAL A 633 -9.53 1.64 18.08
CA VAL A 633 -9.57 0.51 19.02
C VAL A 633 -8.83 -0.68 18.43
N ASP A 634 -8.33 -1.56 19.29
CA ASP A 634 -7.71 -2.80 18.84
C ASP A 634 -8.76 -3.81 18.39
N HIS A 635 -8.38 -4.65 17.42
CA HIS A 635 -9.22 -5.77 17.02
C HIS A 635 -9.30 -6.79 18.17
N PRO A 636 -10.49 -7.36 18.44
CA PRO A 636 -10.60 -8.43 19.43
C PRO A 636 -9.74 -9.61 19.02
N ARG A 637 -9.03 -10.19 19.98
CA ARG A 637 -8.16 -11.35 19.77
C ARG A 637 -8.87 -12.61 20.27
N PRO A 638 -8.63 -13.77 19.64
CA PRO A 638 -9.11 -15.02 20.20
C PRO A 638 -8.47 -15.25 21.58
N LEU A 639 -9.25 -15.74 22.54
CA LEU A 639 -8.69 -16.21 23.82
C LEU A 639 -7.79 -17.42 23.52
N SER A 640 -6.61 -17.49 24.15
CA SER A 640 -5.51 -18.37 23.75
C SER A 640 -5.83 -19.88 23.70
N TYR A 641 -7.00 -20.28 24.19
CA TYR A 641 -7.48 -21.66 24.29
C TYR A 641 -8.63 -22.00 23.31
N THR A 642 -9.24 -21.02 22.61
CA THR A 642 -10.51 -21.24 21.89
C THR A 642 -10.43 -21.25 20.36
N VAL A 643 -9.33 -20.84 19.71
CA VAL A 643 -9.28 -20.84 18.22
C VAL A 643 -7.94 -21.35 17.69
N LYS A 644 -7.90 -22.64 17.36
CA LYS A 644 -6.74 -23.34 16.75
C LYS A 644 -6.39 -22.84 15.34
N ASN A 645 -7.24 -22.01 14.72
CA ASN A 645 -7.23 -21.69 13.29
C ASN A 645 -6.87 -20.24 12.92
N TYR A 646 -6.68 -19.36 13.90
CA TYR A 646 -6.29 -17.97 13.64
C TYR A 646 -4.80 -17.86 13.41
N LYS A 647 -4.41 -17.38 12.22
CA LYS A 647 -3.03 -16.97 11.91
C LYS A 647 -3.05 -15.53 11.44
N GLU A 648 -2.27 -14.69 12.11
CA GLU A 648 -2.13 -13.29 11.74
C GLU A 648 -1.52 -13.18 10.33
N GLY A 649 -2.09 -12.31 9.49
CA GLY A 649 -1.67 -12.18 8.08
C GLY A 649 -2.32 -13.16 7.10
N GLN A 650 -3.13 -14.13 7.56
CA GLN A 650 -3.93 -15.01 6.69
C GLN A 650 -5.38 -14.55 6.54
N THR A 651 -6.03 -14.96 5.46
CA THR A 651 -7.46 -14.73 5.22
C THR A 651 -8.29 -15.71 6.05
N ASN A 652 -9.29 -15.18 6.75
CA ASN A 652 -10.24 -15.98 7.53
C ASN A 652 -11.60 -15.92 6.87
N ILE A 653 -12.32 -17.04 6.94
CA ILE A 653 -13.65 -17.14 6.38
C ILE A 653 -14.67 -16.91 7.49
N ARG A 654 -15.61 -16.03 7.22
CA ARG A 654 -16.73 -15.69 8.10
C ARG A 654 -18.02 -16.03 7.36
N TYR A 655 -18.99 -16.55 8.09
CA TYR A 655 -20.26 -16.99 7.55
C TYR A 655 -21.36 -16.13 8.17
N GLY A 656 -22.24 -15.58 7.34
CA GLY A 656 -23.37 -14.78 7.83
C GLY A 656 -24.06 -13.98 6.73
N VAL A 657 -25.03 -13.17 7.13
CA VAL A 657 -25.89 -12.43 6.19
C VAL A 657 -25.14 -11.25 5.59
N VAL A 658 -25.35 -10.99 4.30
CA VAL A 658 -24.82 -9.81 3.60
C VAL A 658 -25.90 -8.73 3.55
N GLY A 659 -25.55 -7.52 3.98
CA GLY A 659 -26.41 -6.34 3.94
C GLY A 659 -26.11 -5.47 2.73
N CYS A 660 -27.12 -4.77 2.23
CA CYS A 660 -26.98 -3.88 1.08
C CYS A 660 -27.92 -2.67 1.18
N GLY A 661 -27.56 -1.58 0.53
CA GLY A 661 -28.40 -0.40 0.33
C GLY A 661 -27.72 0.89 0.77
N GLN A 662 -27.74 1.91 -0.10
CA GLN A 662 -27.13 3.21 0.20
C GLN A 662 -27.77 3.87 1.43
N SER A 663 -29.06 3.62 1.68
CA SER A 663 -29.79 4.18 2.83
C SER A 663 -29.17 3.77 4.18
N VAL A 664 -28.60 2.55 4.28
CA VAL A 664 -27.92 2.07 5.51
C VAL A 664 -26.43 2.34 5.51
N ALA A 665 -25.79 2.47 4.34
CA ALA A 665 -24.36 2.77 4.23
C ALA A 665 -24.00 4.19 4.70
N LYS A 666 -24.95 5.13 4.68
CA LYS A 666 -24.75 6.57 4.94
C LYS A 666 -24.06 6.90 6.27
N THR A 667 -24.43 6.24 7.37
CA THR A 667 -23.93 6.59 8.71
C THR A 667 -23.60 5.35 9.52
N GLU A 668 -22.55 5.42 10.34
CA GLU A 668 -22.15 4.30 11.21
C GLU A 668 -23.26 3.85 12.18
N PRO A 669 -24.05 4.74 12.81
CA PRO A 669 -25.15 4.32 13.69
C PRO A 669 -26.21 3.49 12.97
N GLN A 670 -26.66 3.93 11.79
CA GLN A 670 -27.64 3.19 10.98
C GLN A 670 -27.10 1.84 10.55
N ARG A 671 -25.84 1.82 10.06
CA ARG A 671 -25.17 0.61 9.61
C ARG A 671 -25.00 -0.40 10.74
N ARG A 672 -24.63 0.07 11.94
CA ARG A 672 -24.45 -0.76 13.14
C ARG A 672 -25.76 -1.33 13.64
N GLU A 673 -26.80 -0.50 13.76
CA GLU A 673 -28.12 -0.96 14.20
C GLU A 673 -28.73 -1.96 13.20
N PHE A 674 -28.65 -1.67 11.90
CA PHE A 674 -29.08 -2.59 10.85
C PHE A 674 -28.34 -3.92 10.93
N ALA A 675 -27.02 -3.88 11.12
CA ALA A 675 -26.21 -5.09 11.21
C ALA A 675 -26.55 -5.94 12.43
N GLN A 676 -26.79 -5.30 13.58
CA GLN A 676 -27.16 -5.98 14.82
C GLN A 676 -28.54 -6.65 14.72
N LEU A 677 -29.53 -5.96 14.16
CA LEU A 677 -30.91 -6.47 14.05
C LEU A 677 -31.02 -7.65 13.07
N ASN A 678 -30.21 -7.67 12.02
CA ASN A 678 -30.34 -8.62 10.92
C ASN A 678 -29.17 -9.63 10.82
N GLY A 679 -28.26 -9.65 11.81
CA GLY A 679 -27.11 -10.55 11.81
C GLY A 679 -26.12 -10.33 10.65
N ILE A 680 -26.00 -9.09 10.15
CA ILE A 680 -25.15 -8.77 9.00
C ILE A 680 -23.67 -8.91 9.35
N LYS A 681 -22.89 -9.53 8.45
CA LYS A 681 -21.43 -9.71 8.56
C LYS A 681 -20.62 -8.94 7.54
N ALA A 682 -21.22 -8.64 6.40
CA ALA A 682 -20.63 -7.78 5.39
C ALA A 682 -21.69 -6.87 4.79
N PHE A 683 -21.27 -5.67 4.39
CA PHE A 683 -22.03 -4.83 3.49
C PHE A 683 -21.48 -4.96 2.08
N HIS A 684 -22.37 -4.99 1.11
CA HIS A 684 -22.04 -4.99 -0.30
C HIS A 684 -22.52 -3.70 -0.95
N GLN A 685 -21.85 -3.28 -2.02
CA GLN A 685 -22.37 -2.23 -2.89
C GLN A 685 -23.67 -2.69 -3.56
N GLU A 686 -24.48 -1.73 -3.98
CA GLU A 686 -25.83 -1.94 -4.54
C GLU A 686 -25.83 -2.92 -5.72
N HIS A 687 -26.18 -4.18 -5.42
CA HIS A 687 -26.25 -5.31 -6.35
C HIS A 687 -27.49 -6.18 -6.08
N ASP A 688 -28.50 -5.68 -5.36
CA ASP A 688 -29.74 -6.43 -5.06
C ASP A 688 -30.53 -6.77 -6.34
N PHE A 689 -30.53 -5.88 -7.33
CA PHE A 689 -31.10 -6.15 -8.67
C PHE A 689 -30.45 -7.33 -9.38
N VAL A 690 -29.18 -7.66 -9.07
CA VAL A 690 -28.51 -8.85 -9.63
C VAL A 690 -29.20 -10.11 -9.12
N LEU A 691 -29.48 -10.18 -7.81
CA LEU A 691 -30.17 -11.31 -7.21
C LEU A 691 -31.63 -11.38 -7.63
N GLU A 692 -32.30 -10.23 -7.76
CA GLU A 692 -33.65 -10.17 -8.34
C GLU A 692 -33.69 -10.74 -9.77
N SER A 693 -32.72 -10.37 -10.61
CA SER A 693 -32.63 -10.89 -11.97
C SER A 693 -32.29 -12.39 -12.00
N VAL A 694 -31.45 -12.87 -11.09
CA VAL A 694 -31.13 -14.31 -10.94
C VAL A 694 -32.39 -15.11 -10.57
N GLU A 695 -33.15 -14.68 -9.56
CA GLU A 695 -34.42 -15.31 -9.16
C GLU A 695 -35.49 -15.19 -10.25
N GLY A 696 -35.60 -14.04 -10.91
CA GLY A 696 -36.54 -13.80 -12.01
C GLY A 696 -36.30 -14.72 -13.22
N ASN A 697 -35.03 -15.08 -13.48
CA ASN A 697 -34.64 -16.06 -14.49
C ASN A 697 -34.71 -17.53 -13.99
N ARG A 698 -35.32 -17.77 -12.82
CA ARG A 698 -35.54 -19.10 -12.21
C ARG A 698 -34.25 -19.87 -11.87
N CYS A 699 -33.16 -19.16 -11.59
CA CYS A 699 -31.97 -19.78 -11.04
C CYS A 699 -32.08 -19.80 -9.51
N ASP A 700 -32.56 -20.92 -8.98
CA ASP A 700 -32.89 -21.09 -7.56
C ASP A 700 -31.68 -21.37 -6.65
N SER A 701 -30.49 -21.55 -7.22
CA SER A 701 -29.23 -21.80 -6.50
C SER A 701 -28.23 -20.67 -6.71
N TYR A 702 -28.03 -19.86 -5.67
CA TYR A 702 -27.05 -18.77 -5.70
C TYR A 702 -26.36 -18.54 -4.35
N LEU A 703 -25.17 -17.94 -4.38
CA LEU A 703 -24.38 -17.60 -3.20
C LEU A 703 -23.56 -16.33 -3.43
N VAL A 704 -23.35 -15.53 -2.38
CA VAL A 704 -22.53 -14.30 -2.41
C VAL A 704 -21.25 -14.53 -1.59
N ILE A 705 -20.10 -14.20 -2.16
CA ILE A 705 -18.77 -14.36 -1.56
C ILE A 705 -18.02 -13.03 -1.67
N LEU A 706 -17.75 -12.39 -0.53
CA LEU A 706 -17.16 -11.05 -0.49
C LEU A 706 -15.83 -11.04 0.25
N GLY A 707 -14.81 -10.42 -0.35
CA GLY A 707 -13.56 -10.10 0.33
C GLY A 707 -13.66 -8.72 0.99
N MET A 708 -13.20 -8.59 2.22
CA MET A 708 -13.38 -7.35 2.97
C MET A 708 -12.28 -6.33 2.66
N CYS A 709 -12.66 -5.15 2.13
CA CYS A 709 -11.70 -4.09 1.78
C CYS A 709 -11.87 -2.78 2.55
N ASP A 710 -12.98 -2.60 3.28
CA ASP A 710 -13.14 -1.51 4.25
C ASP A 710 -14.13 -1.89 5.38
N TYR A 711 -14.60 -0.90 6.14
CA TYR A 711 -15.59 -1.02 7.22
C TYR A 711 -16.91 -0.29 6.90
N GLU A 712 -17.16 -0.07 5.61
CA GLU A 712 -18.33 0.62 5.07
C GLU A 712 -19.10 -0.33 4.16
N ASP A 713 -18.94 -0.24 2.84
CA ASP A 713 -19.68 -1.01 1.83
C ASP A 713 -18.77 -1.64 0.76
N GLY A 714 -17.45 -1.52 0.90
CA GLY A 714 -16.48 -1.99 -0.10
C GLY A 714 -16.03 -0.92 -1.12
N SER A 715 -16.34 0.37 -0.89
CA SER A 715 -15.97 1.47 -1.78
C SER A 715 -14.51 1.94 -1.70
N LYS A 716 -13.75 1.60 -0.66
CA LYS A 716 -12.34 2.06 -0.52
C LYS A 716 -11.37 1.13 -1.22
N LYS A 717 -10.38 1.74 -1.89
CA LYS A 717 -9.51 1.07 -2.86
C LYS A 717 -8.29 0.31 -2.32
N GLU A 718 -7.81 0.63 -1.12
CA GLU A 718 -6.49 0.13 -0.66
C GLU A 718 -6.41 -1.40 -0.58
N TRP A 719 -7.48 -2.04 -0.08
CA TRP A 719 -7.53 -3.49 0.12
C TRP A 719 -8.25 -4.23 -1.01
N THR A 720 -8.88 -3.52 -1.95
CA THR A 720 -9.78 -4.08 -2.97
C THR A 720 -9.15 -5.22 -3.75
N CYS A 721 -7.91 -5.05 -4.23
CA CYS A 721 -7.25 -6.07 -5.04
C CYS A 721 -7.04 -7.37 -4.25
N TYR A 722 -6.43 -7.28 -3.06
CA TYR A 722 -6.21 -8.47 -2.22
C TYR A 722 -7.52 -9.11 -1.77
N ALA A 723 -8.51 -8.30 -1.38
CA ALA A 723 -9.82 -8.76 -0.96
C ALA A 723 -10.54 -9.53 -2.08
N ALA A 724 -10.54 -8.99 -3.30
CA ALA A 724 -11.08 -9.65 -4.48
C ALA A 724 -10.41 -11.01 -4.74
N LEU A 725 -9.07 -11.05 -4.64
CA LEU A 725 -8.32 -12.30 -4.80
C LEU A 725 -8.65 -13.33 -3.71
N ALA A 726 -8.78 -12.89 -2.46
CA ALA A 726 -9.15 -13.75 -1.36
C ALA A 726 -10.54 -14.36 -1.55
N ALA A 727 -11.52 -13.56 -2.01
CA ALA A 727 -12.87 -14.03 -2.32
C ALA A 727 -12.86 -15.05 -3.47
N ALA A 728 -12.15 -14.77 -4.55
CA ALA A 728 -12.00 -15.69 -5.69
C ALA A 728 -11.31 -17.00 -5.30
N ALA A 729 -10.30 -16.95 -4.44
CA ALA A 729 -9.62 -18.15 -3.93
C ALA A 729 -10.53 -19.02 -3.05
N TYR A 730 -11.39 -18.41 -2.24
CA TYR A 730 -12.43 -19.14 -1.51
C TYR A 730 -13.47 -19.73 -2.47
N MET A 731 -13.92 -18.98 -3.48
CA MET A 731 -14.80 -19.49 -4.53
C MET A 731 -14.23 -20.75 -5.19
N LYS A 732 -12.93 -20.75 -5.55
CA LYS A 732 -12.27 -21.94 -6.08
C LYS A 732 -12.34 -23.12 -5.11
N SER A 733 -12.10 -22.89 -3.81
CA SER A 733 -12.23 -23.93 -2.78
C SER A 733 -13.65 -24.46 -2.65
N LEU A 734 -14.67 -23.59 -2.71
CA LEU A 734 -16.08 -23.96 -2.68
C LEU A 734 -16.44 -24.90 -3.83
N LEU A 735 -16.02 -24.54 -5.05
CA LEU A 735 -16.32 -25.32 -6.25
C LEU A 735 -15.58 -26.66 -6.31
N LEU A 736 -14.45 -26.81 -5.63
CA LEU A 736 -13.78 -28.11 -5.51
C LEU A 736 -14.46 -29.02 -4.48
N THR A 737 -15.24 -28.45 -3.55
CA THR A 737 -16.00 -29.19 -2.54
C THR A 737 -17.40 -29.58 -3.03
N LEU A 738 -17.96 -28.78 -3.93
CA LEU A 738 -19.22 -29.02 -4.65
C LEU A 738 -19.06 -30.20 -5.62
#